data_AF-D0LJ11-F1
#
_entry.id   AF-D0LJ11-F1
#
_cell.length_a   1.000
_cell.length_b   1.000
_cell.length_c   1.000
_cell.angle_alpha   90.00
_cell.angle_beta   90.00
_cell.angle_gamma   90.00
#
_symmetry.space_group_name_H-M   'P 1'
#
loop_
_entity.id
_entity.type
_entity.pdbx_description
1 polymer ?
#
loop_
_entity_poly.entity_id
_entity_poly.type
_entity_poly.pdbx_seq_one_letter_code
_entity_poly.pdbx_strand_id
1 'polypeptide(L)'
;MGPEESQGAAPQRPTPPAVPRPTSGSADTSQTDWSTLDQQSKRDLLHRAFCGTEPPDAATPSAAAPGQETTRAGSSVQRTPSRPTPVQTAPSPPLPQAAAPRHPPAAPVQRKPAQAQETPLARALRTRAADDIKALDDFDSLSDAERLVFIRALLAQGWVGPRDERALERIWASFDERILAVAGAHIGLWRQSCARGAQLDELPAVRGMQARFRRDVRARARDVLTRNEAYVRAEMEALGTTERGAVAPTDSVIPADEQADYLASVRERAEDLALARHARDKLASVPVGYERFVSKGGSLWLIVRFQPDARPSFAHDSEAVPEARRAEDARSWGEVKAHHERLQAVIAQLASTSPVLYQAAAQEDDEALATMAAAPPAEARGTMAERLADLLSDIRATRAKLGGDLDDRDLAPLHEQLFAGAASASGTDWSAPGNRWAAERLLADHESMEFWTQLGLSTVAAAAFVVAELASFGSATFFLAAGAGLAAGGTLAAGSWEHAEDLGTAANASTGEGGVVSRAQADRAQTTAIVNSALLFLDLIPAARAARGVATASRGARAGAREGAEQAAERAGREGAEQAGERAGREGAEQAGGESAEQAAQASRRLQPNEAANWASVARDYVGKPLDEVGPPPGYAAYHVGGRSILRRNNADDALFARLSLDEDGIIRAGAPPRVRVSSSLRKAESVGELLTRAGHTARPPHHQAHHVIPDEVVRTHPLFRLARERGVFDHDAPENIALLARSEVREPGRAPFVPEKIPGLSEGLPRHQGPHGDYTRMIRRLVDEAGESLHARGLRLDAVSDEVLERLIDKLTSSAWQTLKTWDRPVLK
;
A
#
# COMPACT_ATOMS: atom_id res chain seq x y z
N MET A 1 74.45 43.86 12.19
CA MET A 1 74.73 42.87 13.27
C MET A 1 73.46 42.06 13.46
N GLY A 2 73.56 40.74 13.62
CA GLY A 2 72.43 39.88 14.07
C GLY A 2 72.08 40.13 15.55
N PRO A 3 71.08 39.43 16.11
CA PRO A 3 71.03 37.96 16.20
C PRO A 3 69.82 37.33 15.48
N GLU A 4 69.76 36.06 15.05
CA GLU A 4 70.36 34.75 15.45
C GLU A 4 69.35 33.85 16.20
N GLU A 5 69.37 32.54 15.87
CA GLU A 5 68.31 31.57 16.19
C GLU A 5 68.45 30.91 17.58
N SER A 6 67.35 30.30 18.06
CA SER A 6 67.40 29.23 19.05
C SER A 6 66.28 28.22 18.81
N GLN A 7 66.58 27.08 18.20
CA GLN A 7 65.63 26.00 17.92
C GLN A 7 65.47 25.07 19.13
N GLY A 8 64.28 25.02 19.74
CA GLY A 8 63.97 24.11 20.85
C GLY A 8 63.34 22.80 20.37
N ALA A 9 64.02 21.67 20.57
CA ALA A 9 63.53 20.36 20.14
C ALA A 9 62.43 19.80 21.07
N ALA A 10 61.36 19.25 20.49
CA ALA A 10 60.30 18.54 21.21
C ALA A 10 60.54 17.02 21.23
N PRO A 11 60.18 16.29 22.31
CA PRO A 11 60.46 14.87 22.45
C PRO A 11 59.53 13.98 21.60
N GLN A 12 60.09 12.96 20.98
CA GLN A 12 59.33 11.94 20.24
C GLN A 12 58.51 11.05 21.18
N ARG A 13 57.26 10.74 20.82
CA ARG A 13 56.46 9.69 21.48
C ARG A 13 56.76 8.32 20.87
N PRO A 14 56.77 7.23 21.66
CA PRO A 14 56.99 5.88 21.15
C PRO A 14 55.79 5.36 20.34
N THR A 15 56.07 4.66 19.26
CA THR A 15 55.08 4.00 18.40
C THR A 15 54.49 2.75 19.09
N PRO A 16 53.15 2.55 19.12
CA PRO A 16 52.56 1.31 19.63
C PRO A 16 52.77 0.14 18.63
N PRO A 17 52.86 -1.11 19.11
CA PRO A 17 53.04 -2.28 18.25
C PRO A 17 51.76 -2.60 17.45
N ALA A 18 51.94 -3.15 16.25
CA ALA A 18 50.84 -3.50 15.36
C ALA A 18 50.08 -4.76 15.85
N VAL A 19 48.75 -4.68 15.87
CA VAL A 19 47.84 -5.81 16.13
C VAL A 19 47.40 -6.41 14.80
N PRO A 20 47.44 -7.75 14.61
CA PRO A 20 46.97 -8.38 13.37
C PRO A 20 45.46 -8.23 13.20
N ARG A 21 45.01 -7.88 11.98
CA ARG A 21 43.58 -7.79 11.64
C ARG A 21 42.99 -9.20 11.49
N PRO A 22 41.80 -9.48 12.06
CA PRO A 22 41.02 -10.66 11.66
C PRO A 22 40.44 -10.47 10.25
N THR A 23 40.37 -11.55 9.48
CA THR A 23 39.76 -11.55 8.14
C THR A 23 38.25 -11.69 8.22
N SER A 24 37.53 -10.57 8.36
CA SER A 24 36.08 -10.52 8.16
C SER A 24 35.76 -10.44 6.67
N GLY A 25 35.08 -11.44 6.12
CA GLY A 25 34.49 -11.35 4.78
C GLY A 25 33.37 -10.32 4.77
N SER A 26 33.57 -9.19 4.08
CA SER A 26 32.51 -8.21 3.86
C SER A 26 31.70 -8.59 2.63
N ALA A 27 30.38 -8.48 2.71
CA ALA A 27 29.57 -8.30 1.51
C ALA A 27 29.85 -6.89 1.00
N ASP A 28 30.50 -6.78 -0.16
CA ASP A 28 30.92 -5.49 -0.72
C ASP A 28 29.78 -4.90 -1.58
N THR A 29 28.87 -4.18 -0.93
CA THR A 29 27.89 -3.35 -1.62
C THR A 29 28.61 -2.12 -2.16
N SER A 30 29.14 -2.23 -3.38
CA SER A 30 29.91 -1.20 -4.07
C SER A 30 29.18 0.15 -4.05
N GLN A 31 29.71 1.10 -3.28
CA GLN A 31 29.13 2.44 -3.16
C GLN A 31 29.50 3.26 -4.41
N THR A 32 28.63 3.27 -5.41
CA THR A 32 28.86 3.97 -6.68
C THR A 32 28.91 5.48 -6.46
N ASP A 33 30.10 6.08 -6.61
CA ASP A 33 30.25 7.54 -6.58
C ASP A 33 29.75 8.14 -7.89
N TRP A 34 28.83 9.11 -7.79
CA TRP A 34 28.30 9.90 -8.91
C TRP A 34 29.41 10.60 -9.72
N SER A 35 30.57 10.90 -9.11
CA SER A 35 31.72 11.45 -9.83
C SER A 35 32.40 10.46 -10.78
N THR A 36 32.19 9.15 -10.56
CA THR A 36 32.79 8.05 -11.34
C THR A 36 31.85 7.47 -12.40
N LEU A 37 30.59 7.89 -12.42
CA LEU A 37 29.62 7.51 -13.45
C LEU A 37 29.94 8.20 -14.78
N ASP A 38 29.85 7.45 -15.87
CA ASP A 38 29.90 7.99 -17.22
C ASP A 38 28.61 8.77 -17.58
N GLN A 39 28.65 9.52 -18.68
CA GLN A 39 27.52 10.36 -19.09
C GLN A 39 26.25 9.57 -19.47
N GLN A 40 26.36 8.32 -19.95
CA GLN A 40 25.18 7.51 -20.25
C GLN A 40 24.57 7.00 -18.94
N SER A 41 25.36 6.43 -18.03
CA SER A 41 24.89 6.01 -16.71
C SER A 41 24.22 7.16 -15.92
N LYS A 42 24.74 8.39 -16.04
CA LYS A 42 24.11 9.59 -15.49
C LYS A 42 22.78 9.92 -16.17
N ARG A 43 22.72 9.89 -17.50
CA ARG A 43 21.48 10.14 -18.27
C ARG A 43 20.42 9.07 -18.01
N ASP A 44 20.78 7.81 -17.86
CA ASP A 44 19.86 6.73 -17.55
C ASP A 44 19.29 6.88 -16.13
N LEU A 45 20.10 7.35 -15.17
CA LEU A 45 19.64 7.68 -13.81
C LEU A 45 18.76 8.93 -13.78
N LEU A 46 19.10 9.98 -14.56
CA LEU A 46 18.25 11.16 -14.75
C LEU A 46 16.90 10.78 -15.36
N HIS A 47 16.90 9.99 -16.43
CA HIS A 47 15.69 9.49 -17.09
C HIS A 47 14.84 8.66 -16.12
N ARG A 48 15.44 7.73 -15.37
CA ARG A 48 14.73 6.94 -14.34
C ARG A 48 14.15 7.81 -13.23
N ALA A 49 14.82 8.91 -12.86
CA ALA A 49 14.37 9.85 -11.83
C ALA A 49 13.29 10.85 -12.32
N PHE A 50 13.28 11.22 -13.60
CA PHE A 50 12.28 12.13 -14.18
C PHE A 50 11.06 11.42 -14.77
N CYS A 51 11.27 10.26 -15.41
CA CYS A 51 10.22 9.51 -16.11
C CYS A 51 9.60 8.37 -15.26
N GLY A 52 10.28 7.95 -14.18
CA GLY A 52 9.78 6.91 -13.27
C GLY A 52 9.76 5.49 -13.85
N THR A 53 10.43 5.26 -14.97
CA THR A 53 10.44 3.98 -15.71
C THR A 53 11.86 3.41 -15.86
N GLU A 54 11.95 2.09 -15.98
CA GLU A 54 13.20 1.40 -16.34
C GLU A 54 13.34 1.34 -17.87
N PRO A 55 14.54 1.59 -18.43
CA PRO A 55 14.80 1.39 -19.86
C PRO A 55 14.79 -0.11 -20.22
N PRO A 56 14.44 -0.49 -21.46
CA PRO A 56 14.47 -1.88 -21.90
C PRO A 56 15.90 -2.42 -22.00
N ASP A 57 16.14 -3.61 -21.45
CA ASP A 57 17.47 -4.24 -21.38
C ASP A 57 18.19 -4.32 -22.74
N ALA A 58 19.35 -3.65 -22.84
CA ALA A 58 20.29 -3.88 -23.92
C ALA A 58 21.03 -5.21 -23.69
N ALA A 59 20.89 -6.16 -24.62
CA ALA A 59 21.28 -7.55 -24.41
C ALA A 59 22.77 -7.76 -24.07
N THR A 60 23.04 -8.25 -22.86
CA THR A 60 24.38 -8.66 -22.42
C THR A 60 24.93 -9.81 -23.27
N PRO A 61 26.14 -9.72 -23.85
CA PRO A 61 26.69 -10.77 -24.69
C PRO A 61 27.11 -12.00 -23.86
N SER A 62 26.68 -13.19 -24.30
CA SER A 62 26.97 -14.46 -23.63
C SER A 62 28.47 -14.82 -23.71
N ALA A 63 29.11 -15.04 -22.56
CA ALA A 63 30.51 -15.45 -22.47
C ALA A 63 30.67 -16.96 -22.75
N ALA A 64 31.62 -17.30 -23.62
CA ALA A 64 31.82 -18.68 -24.06
C ALA A 64 32.55 -19.56 -23.02
N ALA A 65 32.16 -20.83 -22.95
CA ALA A 65 32.92 -21.90 -22.29
C ALA A 65 33.32 -22.97 -23.33
N PRO A 66 34.59 -23.44 -23.36
CA PRO A 66 35.08 -24.37 -24.37
C PRO A 66 34.70 -25.83 -24.08
N GLY A 67 34.45 -26.59 -25.14
CA GLY A 67 33.82 -27.92 -25.07
C GLY A 67 34.67 -29.08 -24.56
N GLN A 68 34.01 -30.25 -24.53
CA GLN A 68 34.64 -31.55 -24.66
C GLN A 68 33.79 -32.47 -25.55
N GLU A 69 34.42 -33.52 -26.09
CA GLU A 69 33.98 -34.19 -27.32
C GLU A 69 33.02 -35.38 -27.14
N THR A 70 32.42 -35.78 -28.27
CA THR A 70 31.44 -36.86 -28.40
C THR A 70 32.03 -38.27 -28.34
N THR A 71 31.28 -39.24 -27.81
CA THR A 71 31.10 -40.62 -28.37
C THR A 71 30.09 -41.43 -27.51
N ARG A 72 29.44 -42.52 -27.96
CA ARG A 72 28.76 -42.83 -29.24
C ARG A 72 27.91 -44.12 -29.10
N ALA A 73 26.59 -44.02 -29.25
CA ALA A 73 25.61 -45.12 -29.49
C ALA A 73 25.44 -46.24 -28.43
N GLY A 74 24.26 -46.89 -28.41
CA GLY A 74 24.00 -48.11 -27.61
C GLY A 74 22.53 -48.35 -27.25
N SER A 75 21.82 -49.20 -28.02
CA SER A 75 20.36 -49.37 -27.93
C SER A 75 19.85 -50.34 -26.84
N SER A 76 18.74 -49.93 -26.18
CA SER A 76 17.49 -50.70 -25.99
C SER A 76 17.33 -51.86 -24.97
N VAL A 77 16.04 -52.09 -24.65
CA VAL A 77 15.37 -53.29 -24.07
C VAL A 77 15.01 -53.28 -22.57
N GLN A 78 13.79 -53.76 -22.31
CA GLN A 78 13.07 -53.87 -21.03
C GLN A 78 13.57 -55.03 -20.13
N ARG A 79 13.38 -54.93 -18.80
CA ARG A 79 12.44 -55.79 -18.01
C ARG A 79 12.61 -55.64 -16.48
N THR A 80 11.52 -55.84 -15.74
CA THR A 80 11.48 -56.15 -14.29
C THR A 80 11.62 -57.67 -14.08
N PRO A 81 12.08 -58.18 -12.91
CA PRO A 81 11.10 -58.66 -11.89
C PRO A 81 11.55 -58.73 -10.39
N SER A 82 10.54 -58.80 -9.51
CA SER A 82 10.36 -59.62 -8.27
C SER A 82 11.39 -59.79 -7.12
N ARG A 83 10.86 -59.54 -5.89
CA ARG A 83 11.00 -60.23 -4.55
C ARG A 83 11.30 -61.76 -4.55
N PRO A 84 11.50 -62.44 -3.37
CA PRO A 84 12.04 -62.07 -2.04
C PRO A 84 12.98 -63.16 -1.41
N THR A 85 13.39 -63.05 -0.13
CA THR A 85 14.08 -64.13 0.68
C THR A 85 13.81 -63.94 2.21
N PRO A 86 14.12 -64.92 3.13
CA PRO A 86 13.11 -65.33 4.13
C PRO A 86 13.57 -65.44 5.62
N VAL A 87 12.71 -66.07 6.44
CA VAL A 87 12.77 -66.31 7.90
C VAL A 87 13.63 -67.53 8.31
N GLN A 88 14.14 -67.56 9.55
CA GLN A 88 14.60 -68.76 10.27
C GLN A 88 14.17 -68.78 11.75
N THR A 89 14.15 -69.97 12.37
CA THR A 89 13.52 -70.24 13.68
C THR A 89 14.12 -71.48 14.39
N ALA A 90 13.91 -71.57 15.72
CA ALA A 90 14.14 -72.75 16.60
C ALA A 90 15.64 -73.12 16.89
N PRO A 91 15.98 -73.97 17.90
CA PRO A 91 15.11 -74.85 18.72
C PRO A 91 15.34 -74.86 20.26
N SER A 92 14.56 -75.72 20.93
CA SER A 92 14.56 -76.12 22.37
C SER A 92 14.60 -77.68 22.46
N PRO A 93 14.60 -78.39 23.63
CA PRO A 93 14.54 -77.97 25.04
C PRO A 93 15.85 -78.34 25.82
N PRO A 94 16.00 -79.27 26.82
CA PRO A 94 15.15 -80.32 27.40
C PRO A 94 14.85 -80.18 28.93
N LEU A 95 14.22 -81.22 29.51
CA LEU A 95 13.99 -81.55 30.94
C LEU A 95 14.09 -83.10 31.07
N PRO A 96 14.05 -83.77 32.26
CA PRO A 96 14.07 -83.29 33.66
C PRO A 96 15.14 -83.98 34.56
N GLN A 97 15.22 -83.61 35.85
CA GLN A 97 15.55 -84.55 36.94
C GLN A 97 15.02 -84.03 38.29
N ALA A 98 14.80 -84.92 39.27
CA ALA A 98 14.21 -84.58 40.58
C ALA A 98 14.86 -85.35 41.73
N ALA A 99 15.13 -84.68 42.87
CA ALA A 99 15.60 -85.32 44.10
C ALA A 99 15.34 -84.48 45.37
N ALA A 100 14.63 -85.10 46.34
CA ALA A 100 14.61 -84.86 47.79
C ALA A 100 14.22 -83.46 48.38
N PRO A 101 13.49 -83.43 49.52
CA PRO A 101 13.13 -82.20 50.23
C PRO A 101 14.20 -81.74 51.22
N ARG A 102 14.26 -80.42 51.48
CA ARG A 102 14.91 -79.81 52.66
C ARG A 102 14.03 -78.69 53.22
N HIS A 103 14.18 -78.42 54.52
CA HIS A 103 13.28 -77.54 55.28
C HIS A 103 13.26 -76.09 54.78
N PRO A 104 12.13 -75.36 54.93
CA PRO A 104 12.02 -73.97 54.50
C PRO A 104 12.86 -73.04 55.38
N PRO A 105 13.80 -72.25 54.82
CA PRO A 105 14.30 -71.06 55.49
C PRO A 105 13.18 -70.01 55.56
N ALA A 106 13.24 -69.12 56.57
CA ALA A 106 12.22 -68.10 56.78
C ALA A 106 12.05 -67.17 55.57
N ALA A 107 10.81 -66.74 55.31
CA ALA A 107 10.49 -65.87 54.19
C ALA A 107 11.28 -64.55 54.29
N PRO A 108 12.00 -64.11 53.23
CA PRO A 108 12.66 -62.82 53.23
C PRO A 108 11.59 -61.73 53.28
N VAL A 109 11.63 -60.88 54.31
CA VAL A 109 10.75 -59.73 54.43
C VAL A 109 10.98 -58.83 53.21
N GLN A 110 9.99 -58.79 52.31
CA GLN A 110 10.00 -57.85 51.20
C GLN A 110 10.00 -56.43 51.75
N ARG A 111 11.17 -55.81 51.78
CA ARG A 111 11.28 -54.37 52.03
C ARG A 111 10.52 -53.68 50.90
N LYS A 112 9.38 -53.07 51.25
CA LYS A 112 8.59 -52.21 50.35
C LYS A 112 9.57 -51.34 49.56
N PRO A 113 9.55 -51.36 48.21
CA PRO A 113 10.53 -50.62 47.43
C PRO A 113 10.46 -49.15 47.86
N ALA A 114 11.63 -48.56 48.16
CA ALA A 114 11.71 -47.16 48.48
C ALA A 114 11.12 -46.38 47.30
N GLN A 115 10.14 -45.52 47.55
CA GLN A 115 9.54 -44.71 46.50
C GLN A 115 10.64 -43.88 45.88
N ALA A 116 10.92 -44.10 44.59
CA ALA A 116 11.90 -43.32 43.85
C ALA A 116 11.52 -41.84 44.01
N GLN A 117 12.47 -41.03 44.49
CA GLN A 117 12.19 -39.63 44.78
C GLN A 117 11.85 -38.92 43.48
N GLU A 118 10.61 -38.46 43.38
CA GLU A 118 10.11 -37.71 42.24
C GLU A 118 10.95 -36.44 42.06
N THR A 119 11.52 -36.28 40.86
CA THR A 119 12.31 -35.09 40.53
C THR A 119 11.42 -33.84 40.50
N PRO A 120 11.96 -32.64 40.79
CA PRO A 120 11.19 -31.40 40.73
C PRO A 120 10.46 -31.22 39.38
N LEU A 121 11.13 -31.56 38.27
CA LEU A 121 10.58 -31.48 36.92
C LEU A 121 9.37 -32.41 36.73
N ALA A 122 9.48 -33.68 37.15
CA ALA A 122 8.37 -34.64 37.05
C ALA A 122 7.17 -34.21 37.90
N ARG A 123 7.44 -33.62 39.08
CA ARG A 123 6.39 -33.04 39.92
C ARG A 123 5.70 -31.87 39.24
N ALA A 124 6.46 -30.88 38.77
CA ALA A 124 5.93 -29.68 38.11
C ALA A 124 5.11 -30.02 36.85
N LEU A 125 5.56 -30.98 36.03
CA LEU A 125 4.82 -31.47 34.88
C LEU A 125 3.46 -32.08 35.26
N ARG A 126 3.42 -32.83 36.38
CA ARG A 126 2.18 -33.47 36.89
C ARG A 126 1.24 -32.48 37.58
N THR A 127 1.75 -31.64 38.47
CA THR A 127 0.93 -30.75 39.31
C THR A 127 0.55 -29.45 38.59
N ARG A 128 1.46 -28.92 37.77
CA ARG A 128 1.40 -27.58 37.17
C ARG A 128 1.16 -26.47 38.21
N ALA A 129 1.51 -26.74 39.48
CA ALA A 129 1.39 -25.76 40.55
C ALA A 129 2.48 -24.71 40.42
N ALA A 130 2.14 -23.44 40.61
CA ALA A 130 3.07 -22.33 40.45
C ALA A 130 4.34 -22.50 41.31
N ASP A 131 4.21 -23.00 42.54
CA ASP A 131 5.36 -23.20 43.44
C ASP A 131 6.27 -24.37 43.02
N ASP A 132 5.73 -25.43 42.40
CA ASP A 132 6.54 -26.50 41.79
C ASP A 132 7.26 -25.99 40.53
N ILE A 133 6.61 -25.14 39.72
CA ILE A 133 7.21 -24.52 38.53
C ILE A 133 8.31 -23.51 38.93
N LYS A 134 8.07 -22.69 39.95
CA LYS A 134 9.05 -21.72 40.49
C LYS A 134 10.30 -22.38 41.08
N ALA A 135 10.20 -23.64 41.50
CA ALA A 135 11.29 -24.45 42.03
C ALA A 135 12.17 -25.10 40.94
N LEU A 136 11.93 -24.82 39.66
CA LEU A 136 12.79 -25.23 38.55
C LEU A 136 13.77 -24.09 38.17
N ASP A 137 15.06 -24.40 38.15
CA ASP A 137 16.09 -23.48 37.65
C ASP A 137 16.37 -23.66 36.15
N ASP A 138 16.07 -24.85 35.61
CA ASP A 138 16.28 -25.30 34.23
C ASP A 138 14.93 -25.69 33.59
N PHE A 139 14.72 -25.28 32.32
CA PHE A 139 13.55 -25.58 31.49
C PHE A 139 13.93 -26.12 30.11
N ASP A 140 15.23 -26.35 29.83
CA ASP A 140 15.75 -26.65 28.50
C ASP A 140 15.28 -28.04 28.04
N SER A 141 15.16 -28.98 28.99
CA SER A 141 14.64 -30.34 28.76
C SER A 141 13.13 -30.43 28.46
N LEU A 142 12.38 -29.32 28.55
CA LEU A 142 10.95 -29.26 28.22
C LEU A 142 10.71 -28.97 26.74
N SER A 143 9.62 -29.50 26.19
CA SER A 143 9.12 -29.06 24.89
C SER A 143 8.50 -27.66 24.94
N ASP A 144 8.45 -26.97 23.80
CA ASP A 144 7.83 -25.64 23.68
C ASP A 144 6.40 -25.61 24.24
N ALA A 145 5.62 -26.67 24.00
CA ALA A 145 4.25 -26.79 24.49
C ALA A 145 4.18 -26.86 26.02
N GLU A 146 5.11 -27.55 26.69
CA GLU A 146 5.17 -27.65 28.14
C GLU A 146 5.61 -26.32 28.77
N ARG A 147 6.60 -25.65 28.19
CA ARG A 147 7.04 -24.30 28.57
C ARG A 147 5.88 -23.29 28.49
N LEU A 148 5.12 -23.32 27.39
CA LEU A 148 3.92 -22.47 27.21
C LEU A 148 2.79 -22.84 28.18
N VAL A 149 2.65 -24.10 28.57
CA VAL A 149 1.71 -24.53 29.63
C VAL A 149 2.14 -24.00 31.00
N PHE A 150 3.44 -23.99 31.31
CA PHE A 150 3.97 -23.41 32.55
C PHE A 150 3.79 -21.88 32.60
N ILE A 151 4.04 -21.16 31.51
CA ILE A 151 3.73 -19.73 31.38
C ILE A 151 2.23 -19.47 31.68
N ARG A 152 1.32 -20.24 31.06
CA ARG A 152 -0.13 -20.12 31.33
C ARG A 152 -0.49 -20.42 32.79
N ALA A 153 0.15 -21.40 33.42
CA ALA A 153 -0.10 -21.73 34.83
C ALA A 153 0.34 -20.61 35.79
N LEU A 154 1.49 -19.98 35.54
CA LEU A 154 1.96 -18.82 36.32
C LEU A 154 1.05 -17.59 36.12
N LEU A 155 0.61 -17.33 34.88
CA LEU A 155 -0.26 -16.18 34.53
C LEU A 155 -1.73 -16.36 34.93
N ALA A 156 -2.17 -17.57 35.26
CA ALA A 156 -3.53 -17.87 35.73
C ALA A 156 -3.76 -17.48 37.21
N GLN A 157 -2.70 -17.11 37.94
CA GLN A 157 -2.79 -16.66 39.33
C GLN A 157 -3.42 -15.27 39.43
N GLY A 158 -4.17 -15.02 40.52
CA GLY A 158 -4.76 -13.71 40.79
C GLY A 158 -3.69 -12.61 40.90
N TRP A 159 -2.62 -12.90 41.65
CA TRP A 159 -1.40 -12.09 41.73
C TRP A 159 -0.23 -12.87 41.14
N VAL A 160 0.65 -12.16 40.43
CA VAL A 160 1.96 -12.63 39.96
C VAL A 160 2.96 -11.77 40.74
N GLY A 161 3.91 -12.40 41.45
CA GLY A 161 4.89 -11.68 42.26
C GLY A 161 6.34 -11.98 41.87
N PRO A 162 7.34 -11.41 42.58
CA PRO A 162 8.75 -11.41 42.14
C PRO A 162 9.47 -12.77 42.03
N ARG A 163 8.81 -13.88 42.38
CA ARG A 163 9.30 -15.23 42.06
C ARG A 163 8.65 -15.81 40.80
N ASP A 164 7.40 -15.44 40.55
CA ASP A 164 6.62 -15.80 39.37
C ASP A 164 7.10 -15.02 38.14
N GLU A 165 7.37 -13.71 38.30
CA GLU A 165 8.05 -12.84 37.31
C GLU A 165 9.36 -13.48 36.82
N ARG A 166 10.26 -13.82 37.76
CA ARG A 166 11.54 -14.48 37.46
C ARG A 166 11.41 -15.89 36.90
N ALA A 167 10.30 -16.58 37.15
CA ALA A 167 10.02 -17.88 36.55
C ALA A 167 9.53 -17.71 35.10
N LEU A 168 8.68 -16.72 34.83
CA LEU A 168 8.30 -16.33 33.47
C LEU A 168 9.55 -15.93 32.65
N GLU A 169 10.43 -15.11 33.22
CA GLU A 169 11.71 -14.73 32.59
C GLU A 169 12.58 -15.93 32.23
N ARG A 170 12.78 -16.90 33.15
CA ARG A 170 13.56 -18.11 32.86
C ARG A 170 12.90 -19.00 31.80
N ILE A 171 11.58 -19.21 31.86
CA ILE A 171 10.86 -20.03 30.87
C ILE A 171 10.92 -19.36 29.50
N TRP A 172 10.72 -18.05 29.41
CA TRP A 172 10.87 -17.30 28.16
C TRP A 172 12.31 -17.32 27.64
N ALA A 173 13.32 -17.17 28.50
CA ALA A 173 14.72 -17.25 28.12
C ALA A 173 15.11 -18.61 27.52
N SER A 174 14.57 -19.73 28.05
CA SER A 174 14.87 -21.09 27.58
C SER A 174 14.48 -21.38 26.11
N PHE A 175 13.72 -20.50 25.46
CA PHE A 175 13.46 -20.60 24.00
C PHE A 175 14.65 -20.16 23.14
N ASP A 176 15.74 -19.69 23.74
CA ASP A 176 16.99 -19.31 23.08
C ASP A 176 16.77 -18.30 21.93
N GLU A 177 17.49 -18.46 20.82
CA GLU A 177 17.34 -17.65 19.60
C GLU A 177 15.91 -17.64 19.03
N ARG A 178 15.09 -18.65 19.38
CA ARG A 178 13.70 -18.78 18.90
C ARG A 178 12.71 -17.97 19.74
N ILE A 179 13.13 -17.38 20.87
CA ILE A 179 12.25 -16.64 21.79
C ILE A 179 11.34 -15.63 21.09
N LEU A 180 11.84 -14.84 20.14
CA LEU A 180 11.05 -13.83 19.44
C LEU A 180 10.07 -14.44 18.41
N ALA A 181 10.40 -15.59 17.81
CA ALA A 181 9.46 -16.30 16.94
C ALA A 181 8.30 -16.91 17.76
N VAL A 182 8.61 -17.52 18.90
CA VAL A 182 7.61 -18.07 19.83
C VAL A 182 6.78 -16.95 20.47
N ALA A 183 7.41 -15.83 20.84
CA ALA A 183 6.72 -14.63 21.32
C ALA A 183 5.79 -14.03 20.26
N GLY A 184 6.20 -13.98 18.99
CA GLY A 184 5.35 -13.56 17.88
C GLY A 184 4.13 -14.46 17.70
N ALA A 185 4.33 -15.78 17.69
CA ALA A 185 3.25 -16.77 17.60
C ALA A 185 2.29 -16.76 18.81
N HIS A 186 2.75 -16.27 19.97
CA HIS A 186 2.00 -16.27 21.23
C HIS A 186 1.96 -14.87 21.89
N ILE A 187 1.86 -13.82 21.09
CA ILE A 187 2.04 -12.42 21.51
C ILE A 187 1.11 -11.97 22.65
N GLY A 188 -0.05 -12.60 22.79
CA GLY A 188 -0.94 -12.41 23.95
C GLY A 188 -0.32 -12.85 25.28
N LEU A 189 0.33 -14.04 25.34
CA LEU A 189 1.01 -14.52 26.54
C LEU A 189 2.28 -13.72 26.84
N TRP A 190 2.99 -13.29 25.80
CA TRP A 190 4.15 -12.41 25.94
C TRP A 190 3.76 -11.05 26.54
N ARG A 191 2.80 -10.34 25.92
CA ARG A 191 2.28 -9.06 26.44
C ARG A 191 1.66 -9.20 27.84
N GLN A 192 0.97 -10.31 28.13
CA GLN A 192 0.43 -10.59 29.47
C GLN A 192 1.54 -10.84 30.50
N SER A 193 2.69 -11.42 30.11
CA SER A 193 3.85 -11.59 31.00
C SER A 193 4.47 -10.24 31.37
N CYS A 194 4.72 -9.37 30.38
CA CYS A 194 5.23 -8.01 30.62
C CYS A 194 4.26 -7.19 31.49
N ALA A 195 2.96 -7.23 31.18
CA ALA A 195 1.91 -6.55 31.96
C ALA A 195 1.68 -7.15 33.36
N ARG A 196 2.37 -8.24 33.71
CA ARG A 196 2.40 -8.87 35.04
C ARG A 196 3.77 -8.76 35.72
N GLY A 197 4.66 -7.89 35.22
CA GLY A 197 5.92 -7.51 35.87
C GLY A 197 7.18 -8.19 35.34
N ALA A 198 7.06 -9.21 34.48
CA ALA A 198 8.23 -9.91 33.95
C ALA A 198 9.04 -9.02 32.99
N GLN A 199 10.34 -8.85 33.26
CA GLN A 199 11.24 -7.93 32.54
C GLN A 199 11.75 -8.55 31.22
N LEU A 200 10.84 -8.95 30.34
CA LEU A 200 11.18 -9.71 29.13
C LEU A 200 11.96 -8.88 28.09
N ASP A 201 11.89 -7.56 28.18
CA ASP A 201 12.69 -6.59 27.44
C ASP A 201 14.15 -6.52 27.89
N GLU A 202 14.46 -6.94 29.11
CA GLU A 202 15.84 -7.06 29.61
C GLU A 202 16.57 -8.32 29.12
N LEU A 203 15.87 -9.28 28.50
CA LEU A 203 16.45 -10.55 28.07
C LEU A 203 17.52 -10.34 26.96
N PRO A 204 18.67 -11.06 26.98
CA PRO A 204 19.77 -10.81 26.05
C PRO A 204 19.40 -10.88 24.56
N ALA A 205 18.51 -11.81 24.18
CA ALA A 205 18.02 -11.93 22.81
C ALA A 205 17.16 -10.72 22.37
N VAL A 206 16.34 -10.17 23.28
CA VAL A 206 15.52 -8.98 23.01
C VAL A 206 16.39 -7.74 22.90
N ARG A 207 17.32 -7.53 23.85
CA ARG A 207 18.34 -6.47 23.78
C ARG A 207 19.19 -6.57 22.50
N GLY A 208 19.54 -7.79 22.09
CA GLY A 208 20.24 -8.06 20.83
C GLY A 208 19.41 -7.71 19.58
N MET A 209 18.10 -7.94 19.60
CA MET A 209 17.19 -7.52 18.54
C MET A 209 16.99 -6.00 18.53
N GLN A 210 16.84 -5.36 19.68
CA GLN A 210 16.78 -3.90 19.80
C GLN A 210 18.03 -3.25 19.21
N ALA A 211 19.23 -3.71 19.58
CA ALA A 211 20.49 -3.24 19.00
C ALA A 211 20.60 -3.49 17.48
N ARG A 212 19.93 -4.54 16.96
CA ARG A 212 19.80 -4.81 15.53
C ARG A 212 18.89 -3.79 14.84
N PHE A 213 17.73 -3.47 15.42
CA PHE A 213 16.81 -2.45 14.91
C PHE A 213 17.51 -1.09 14.78
N ARG A 214 18.20 -0.64 15.83
CA ARG A 214 19.00 0.60 15.81
C ARG A 214 20.00 0.65 14.65
N ARG A 215 20.67 -0.48 14.38
CA ARG A 215 21.64 -0.59 13.27
C ARG A 215 20.94 -0.52 11.90
N ASP A 216 19.83 -1.22 11.73
CA ASP A 216 19.11 -1.28 10.46
C ASP A 216 18.47 0.06 10.11
N VAL A 217 17.87 0.76 11.09
CA VAL A 217 17.37 2.14 10.93
C VAL A 217 18.49 3.09 10.52
N ARG A 218 19.66 3.04 11.18
CA ARG A 218 20.84 3.86 10.79
C ARG A 218 21.38 3.52 9.41
N ALA A 219 21.35 2.25 9.00
CA ALA A 219 21.78 1.81 7.67
C ALA A 219 20.83 2.34 6.59
N ARG A 220 19.52 2.15 6.79
CA ARG A 220 18.45 2.67 5.92
C ARG A 220 18.49 4.19 5.81
N ALA A 221 18.72 4.90 6.91
CA ALA A 221 18.88 6.37 6.89
C ALA A 221 20.08 6.82 6.05
N ARG A 222 21.21 6.10 6.08
CA ARG A 222 22.38 6.42 5.24
C ARG A 222 22.15 6.10 3.76
N ASP A 223 21.47 5.00 3.46
CA ASP A 223 21.01 4.66 2.10
C ASP A 223 20.12 5.77 1.53
N VAL A 224 19.04 6.12 2.23
CA VAL A 224 18.13 7.22 1.85
C VAL A 224 18.91 8.54 1.65
N LEU A 225 19.71 8.98 2.62
CA LEU A 225 20.50 10.21 2.46
C LEU A 225 21.55 10.13 1.34
N THR A 226 21.98 8.95 0.90
CA THR A 226 22.90 8.78 -0.24
C THR A 226 22.14 8.90 -1.57
N ARG A 227 20.96 8.27 -1.68
CA ARG A 227 20.08 8.43 -2.85
C ARG A 227 19.55 9.86 -2.99
N ASN A 228 19.27 10.54 -1.87
CA ASN A 228 18.88 11.94 -1.86
C ASN A 228 20.01 12.85 -2.36
N GLU A 229 21.27 12.67 -1.92
CA GLU A 229 22.41 13.43 -2.44
C GLU A 229 22.63 13.20 -3.95
N ALA A 230 22.49 11.95 -4.41
CA ALA A 230 22.58 11.65 -5.84
C ALA A 230 21.48 12.35 -6.66
N TYR A 231 20.23 12.31 -6.20
CA TYR A 231 19.11 12.96 -6.89
C TYR A 231 19.21 14.49 -6.88
N VAL A 232 19.66 15.11 -5.79
CA VAL A 232 19.92 16.56 -5.73
C VAL A 232 21.05 16.96 -6.68
N ARG A 233 22.14 16.18 -6.77
CA ARG A 233 23.20 16.40 -7.78
C ARG A 233 22.70 16.24 -9.21
N ALA A 234 21.84 15.27 -9.46
CA ALA A 234 21.22 15.05 -10.77
C ALA A 234 20.35 16.26 -11.19
N GLU A 235 19.52 16.77 -10.27
CA GLU A 235 18.75 18.02 -10.48
C GLU A 235 19.68 19.22 -10.76
N MET A 236 20.80 19.34 -10.04
CA MET A 236 21.78 20.40 -10.28
C MET A 236 22.43 20.31 -11.67
N GLU A 237 22.84 19.12 -12.11
CA GLU A 237 23.40 18.87 -13.45
C GLU A 237 22.36 19.13 -14.56
N ALA A 238 21.08 18.80 -14.34
CA ALA A 238 19.99 19.07 -15.28
C ALA A 238 19.72 20.58 -15.43
N LEU A 239 19.68 21.33 -14.33
CA LEU A 239 19.46 22.79 -14.36
C LEU A 239 20.70 23.60 -14.82
N GLY A 240 21.86 22.96 -14.96
CA GLY A 240 23.13 23.62 -15.27
C GLY A 240 23.61 24.48 -14.10
N THR A 241 23.74 23.85 -12.92
CA THR A 241 24.10 24.49 -11.66
C THR A 241 25.13 23.64 -10.90
N THR A 242 25.80 24.22 -9.90
CA THR A 242 26.91 23.58 -9.17
C THR A 242 26.67 23.59 -7.66
N GLU A 243 27.32 22.69 -6.92
CA GLU A 243 27.23 22.61 -5.44
C GLU A 243 27.60 23.91 -4.68
N ARG A 244 28.09 24.95 -5.38
CA ARG A 244 28.40 26.29 -4.83
C ARG A 244 27.33 27.35 -5.15
N GLY A 245 26.16 26.96 -5.67
CA GLY A 245 25.11 27.88 -6.11
C GLY A 245 25.41 28.59 -7.44
N ALA A 246 26.57 28.36 -8.08
CA ALA A 246 26.89 29.00 -9.35
C ALA A 246 26.11 28.35 -10.51
N VAL A 247 25.53 29.20 -11.36
CA VAL A 247 24.72 28.84 -12.53
C VAL A 247 25.59 28.85 -13.79
N ALA A 248 25.69 27.72 -14.48
CA ALA A 248 26.43 27.52 -15.72
C ALA A 248 25.57 26.66 -16.68
N PRO A 249 24.59 27.25 -17.39
CA PRO A 249 23.58 26.49 -18.16
C PRO A 249 24.20 25.64 -19.28
N THR A 250 25.34 26.08 -19.81
CA THR A 250 26.18 25.42 -20.83
C THR A 250 26.82 24.12 -20.37
N ASP A 251 26.93 23.90 -19.07
CA ASP A 251 27.69 22.81 -18.46
C ASP A 251 26.77 21.63 -18.10
N SER A 252 25.51 21.71 -18.54
CA SER A 252 24.47 20.71 -18.30
C SER A 252 24.65 19.45 -19.14
N VAL A 253 24.17 18.33 -18.58
CA VAL A 253 24.20 17.01 -19.22
C VAL A 253 23.00 16.75 -20.13
N ILE A 254 21.96 17.60 -20.08
CA ILE A 254 20.82 17.59 -21.01
C ILE A 254 20.96 18.75 -22.03
N PRO A 255 20.43 18.58 -23.26
CA PRO A 255 20.36 19.65 -24.26
C PRO A 255 19.74 20.96 -23.76
N ALA A 256 20.11 22.09 -24.38
CA ALA A 256 19.72 23.42 -23.91
C ALA A 256 18.22 23.74 -24.09
N ASP A 257 17.58 23.07 -25.05
CA ASP A 257 16.14 23.02 -25.30
C ASP A 257 15.43 22.14 -24.26
N GLU A 258 15.88 20.89 -24.04
CA GLU A 258 15.36 20.03 -22.96
C GLU A 258 15.47 20.71 -21.58
N GLN A 259 16.58 21.42 -21.31
CA GLN A 259 16.75 22.20 -20.09
C GLN A 259 15.76 23.38 -20.00
N ALA A 260 15.43 24.04 -21.11
CA ALA A 260 14.48 25.15 -21.11
C ALA A 260 13.07 24.67 -20.74
N ASP A 261 12.66 23.52 -21.28
CA ASP A 261 11.39 22.88 -20.97
C ASP A 261 11.38 22.28 -19.55
N TYR A 262 12.47 21.67 -19.09
CA TYR A 262 12.60 21.20 -17.70
C TYR A 262 12.49 22.35 -16.70
N LEU A 263 13.22 23.44 -16.94
CA LEU A 263 13.12 24.66 -16.13
C LEU A 263 11.70 25.23 -16.16
N ALA A 264 11.04 25.30 -17.32
CA ALA A 264 9.65 25.73 -17.40
C ALA A 264 8.72 24.86 -16.54
N SER A 265 8.89 23.53 -16.58
CA SER A 265 8.13 22.57 -15.77
C SER A 265 8.33 22.76 -14.25
N VAL A 266 9.57 22.98 -13.80
CA VAL A 266 9.84 23.23 -12.36
C VAL A 266 9.27 24.58 -11.92
N ARG A 267 9.44 25.63 -12.73
CA ARG A 267 8.90 26.98 -12.45
C ARG A 267 7.37 27.01 -12.43
N GLU A 268 6.72 26.22 -13.29
CA GLU A 268 5.27 26.08 -13.33
C GLU A 268 4.74 25.38 -12.07
N ARG A 269 5.40 24.30 -11.63
CA ARG A 269 5.12 23.63 -10.35
C ARG A 269 5.39 24.51 -9.12
N ALA A 270 6.35 25.45 -9.20
CA ALA A 270 6.56 26.45 -8.16
C ALA A 270 5.38 27.43 -8.00
N GLU A 271 4.70 27.84 -9.09
CA GLU A 271 3.48 28.66 -9.02
C GLU A 271 2.35 27.89 -8.33
N ASP A 272 2.10 26.64 -8.75
CA ASP A 272 1.03 25.80 -8.18
C ASP A 272 1.30 25.49 -6.68
N LEU A 273 2.57 25.32 -6.28
CA LEU A 273 3.00 25.09 -4.90
C LEU A 273 2.87 26.33 -4.01
N ALA A 274 3.30 27.50 -4.49
CA ALA A 274 3.10 28.78 -3.80
C ALA A 274 1.61 29.07 -3.60
N LEU A 275 0.78 28.77 -4.61
CA LEU A 275 -0.66 28.96 -4.55
C LEU A 275 -1.34 28.01 -3.55
N ALA A 276 -0.89 26.75 -3.48
CA ALA A 276 -1.36 25.78 -2.50
C ALA A 276 -1.01 26.19 -1.06
N ARG A 277 0.23 26.66 -0.82
CA ARG A 277 0.67 27.21 0.48
C ARG A 277 -0.14 28.46 0.86
N HIS A 278 -0.32 29.40 -0.06
CA HIS A 278 -1.16 30.58 0.18
C HIS A 278 -2.60 30.20 0.55
N ALA A 279 -3.21 29.24 -0.15
CA ALA A 279 -4.55 28.75 0.18
C ALA A 279 -4.59 28.09 1.58
N ARG A 280 -3.57 27.32 1.95
CA ARG A 280 -3.45 26.65 3.26
C ARG A 280 -3.44 27.67 4.38
N ASP A 281 -2.59 28.69 4.25
CA ASP A 281 -2.35 29.67 5.31
C ASP A 281 -3.54 30.64 5.47
N LYS A 282 -4.32 30.85 4.39
CA LYS A 282 -5.61 31.53 4.48
C LYS A 282 -6.66 30.76 5.27
N LEU A 283 -6.62 29.41 5.32
CA LEU A 283 -7.57 28.65 6.16
C LEU A 283 -7.40 28.99 7.65
N ALA A 284 -6.18 29.28 8.12
CA ALA A 284 -5.93 29.73 9.50
C ALA A 284 -6.57 31.10 9.86
N SER A 285 -7.12 31.83 8.88
CA SER A 285 -7.91 33.04 9.13
C SER A 285 -9.40 32.78 9.39
N VAL A 286 -9.90 31.59 9.02
CA VAL A 286 -11.33 31.22 9.05
C VAL A 286 -11.83 31.03 10.49
N PRO A 287 -12.96 31.64 10.88
CA PRO A 287 -13.60 31.37 12.17
C PRO A 287 -14.24 29.97 12.19
N VAL A 288 -13.99 29.19 13.25
CA VAL A 288 -14.41 27.77 13.36
C VAL A 288 -15.18 27.39 14.62
N GLY A 289 -15.35 28.32 15.54
CA GLY A 289 -15.98 28.09 16.84
C GLY A 289 -15.66 29.21 17.83
N TYR A 290 -15.81 28.92 19.12
CA TYR A 290 -15.71 29.93 20.18
C TYR A 290 -15.07 29.37 21.45
N GLU A 291 -14.34 30.23 22.17
CA GLU A 291 -13.95 30.02 23.56
C GLU A 291 -14.80 30.86 24.50
N ARG A 292 -15.04 30.34 25.72
CA ARG A 292 -15.86 30.99 26.75
C ARG A 292 -15.04 31.29 28.01
N PHE A 293 -14.64 32.56 28.15
CA PHE A 293 -13.94 33.06 29.33
C PHE A 293 -14.93 33.54 30.37
N VAL A 294 -15.06 32.79 31.48
CA VAL A 294 -15.95 33.15 32.59
C VAL A 294 -15.20 34.07 33.57
N SER A 295 -15.76 35.26 33.82
CA SER A 295 -15.21 36.26 34.73
C SER A 295 -16.23 36.69 35.80
N LYS A 296 -15.79 37.45 36.81
CA LYS A 296 -16.70 38.05 37.80
C LYS A 296 -17.70 39.05 37.18
N GLY A 297 -17.45 39.54 35.96
CA GLY A 297 -18.36 40.40 35.19
C GLY A 297 -19.26 39.65 34.20
N GLY A 298 -19.23 38.31 34.19
CA GLY A 298 -19.96 37.47 33.24
C GLY A 298 -19.05 36.74 32.25
N SER A 299 -19.67 36.09 31.26
CA SER A 299 -18.98 35.31 30.23
C SER A 299 -18.63 36.15 29.00
N LEU A 300 -17.35 36.21 28.66
CA LEU A 300 -16.87 36.71 27.37
C LEU A 300 -16.74 35.54 26.39
N TRP A 301 -17.28 35.72 25.18
CA TRP A 301 -17.12 34.79 24.07
C TRP A 301 -16.09 35.35 23.10
N LEU A 302 -15.04 34.58 22.79
CA LEU A 302 -14.06 34.92 21.76
C LEU A 302 -14.24 33.97 20.58
N ILE A 303 -14.21 34.53 19.36
CA ILE A 303 -14.23 33.74 18.12
C ILE A 303 -12.87 33.07 17.96
N VAL A 304 -12.87 31.75 17.78
CA VAL A 304 -11.69 30.92 17.54
C VAL A 304 -11.49 30.79 16.04
N ARG A 305 -10.27 31.08 15.58
CA ARG A 305 -9.83 30.81 14.21
C ARG A 305 -9.29 29.40 14.08
N PHE A 306 -9.29 28.88 12.85
CA PHE A 306 -8.80 27.54 12.57
C PHE A 306 -7.36 27.32 13.04
N GLN A 307 -7.19 26.28 13.85
CA GLN A 307 -5.91 25.69 14.21
C GLN A 307 -6.06 24.18 13.94
N PRO A 308 -5.19 23.55 13.12
CA PRO A 308 -5.40 22.16 12.69
C PRO A 308 -5.35 21.16 13.85
N ASP A 309 -4.68 21.48 14.95
CA ASP A 309 -4.44 20.56 16.06
C ASP A 309 -5.18 20.94 17.35
N ALA A 310 -5.85 22.10 17.37
CA ALA A 310 -6.68 22.56 18.47
C ALA A 310 -8.13 22.75 18.02
N ARG A 311 -9.05 21.96 18.59
CA ARG A 311 -10.49 22.16 18.42
C ARG A 311 -11.00 23.25 19.36
N PRO A 312 -11.92 24.13 18.93
CA PRO A 312 -12.57 25.08 19.83
C PRO A 312 -13.46 24.35 20.85
N SER A 313 -13.55 24.88 22.08
CA SER A 313 -14.42 24.35 23.14
C SER A 313 -15.90 24.36 22.76
N PHE A 314 -16.32 25.29 21.89
CA PHE A 314 -17.68 25.39 21.36
C PHE A 314 -17.66 25.45 19.83
N ALA A 315 -18.44 24.59 19.19
CA ALA A 315 -18.57 24.56 17.73
C ALA A 315 -19.24 25.83 17.16
N HIS A 316 -19.06 26.06 15.84
CA HIS A 316 -19.54 27.23 15.10
C HIS A 316 -21.05 27.54 15.24
N ASP A 317 -21.82 26.50 15.47
CA ASP A 317 -23.28 26.36 15.52
C ASP A 317 -23.82 26.16 16.94
N SER A 318 -22.95 26.15 17.96
CA SER A 318 -23.31 25.78 19.33
C SER A 318 -24.38 26.71 19.92
N GLU A 319 -25.52 26.14 20.30
CA GLU A 319 -26.63 26.86 20.94
C GLU A 319 -26.23 27.61 22.21
N ALA A 320 -25.20 27.14 22.91
CA ALA A 320 -24.64 27.78 24.10
C ALA A 320 -24.06 29.18 23.82
N VAL A 321 -23.67 29.46 22.57
CA VAL A 321 -23.22 30.78 22.10
C VAL A 321 -24.46 31.63 21.82
N PRO A 322 -24.63 32.81 22.43
CA PRO A 322 -25.75 33.71 22.15
C PRO A 322 -25.81 34.07 20.66
N GLU A 323 -27.01 34.06 20.08
CA GLU A 323 -27.22 34.28 18.64
C GLU A 323 -26.55 35.58 18.13
N ALA A 324 -26.74 36.70 18.83
CA ALA A 324 -26.09 37.99 18.56
C ALA A 324 -24.56 38.03 18.82
N ARG A 325 -23.92 36.88 19.03
CA ARG A 325 -22.46 36.68 19.12
C ARG A 325 -21.93 35.62 18.15
N ARG A 326 -22.80 34.94 17.40
CA ARG A 326 -22.38 34.00 16.36
C ARG A 326 -21.89 34.77 15.14
N ALA A 327 -20.79 34.34 14.53
CA ALA A 327 -20.29 34.92 13.29
C ALA A 327 -20.98 34.27 12.09
N GLU A 328 -21.54 35.07 11.19
CA GLU A 328 -22.29 34.60 10.00
C GLU A 328 -21.44 33.78 9.02
N ASP A 329 -20.10 33.93 9.09
CA ASP A 329 -19.13 33.24 8.24
C ASP A 329 -18.35 32.12 8.96
N ALA A 330 -18.76 31.74 10.18
CA ALA A 330 -18.17 30.61 10.88
C ALA A 330 -18.42 29.28 10.16
N ARG A 331 -17.39 28.44 10.07
CA ARG A 331 -17.41 27.11 9.43
C ARG A 331 -17.17 26.01 10.45
N SER A 332 -17.49 24.77 10.13
CA SER A 332 -17.16 23.70 11.09
C SER A 332 -15.65 23.45 11.09
N TRP A 333 -15.04 23.22 12.25
CA TRP A 333 -13.60 22.92 12.36
C TRP A 333 -13.20 21.71 11.49
N GLY A 334 -14.09 20.71 11.35
CA GLY A 334 -13.84 19.51 10.54
C GLY A 334 -13.80 19.80 9.04
N GLU A 335 -14.72 20.63 8.54
CA GLU A 335 -14.75 21.10 7.14
C GLU A 335 -13.46 21.87 6.79
N VAL A 336 -13.04 22.80 7.64
CA VAL A 336 -11.79 23.55 7.43
C VAL A 336 -10.56 22.63 7.55
N LYS A 337 -10.56 21.67 8.48
CA LYS A 337 -9.47 20.67 8.59
C LYS A 337 -9.37 19.80 7.34
N ALA A 338 -10.48 19.31 6.80
CA ALA A 338 -10.48 18.51 5.58
C ALA A 338 -9.92 19.30 4.37
N HIS A 339 -10.21 20.60 4.25
CA HIS A 339 -9.58 21.46 3.25
C HIS A 339 -8.07 21.66 3.50
N HIS A 340 -7.65 21.85 4.76
CA HIS A 340 -6.24 21.98 5.13
C HIS A 340 -5.44 20.69 4.84
N GLU A 341 -5.97 19.52 5.20
CA GLU A 341 -5.32 18.22 4.97
C GLU A 341 -5.16 17.91 3.47
N ARG A 342 -6.16 18.22 2.65
CA ARG A 342 -6.07 18.09 1.17
C ARG A 342 -5.01 19.02 0.58
N LEU A 343 -4.89 20.26 1.08
CA LEU A 343 -3.84 21.18 0.65
C LEU A 343 -2.45 20.73 1.11
N GLN A 344 -2.30 20.23 2.34
CA GLN A 344 -1.03 19.67 2.81
C GLN A 344 -0.60 18.45 1.95
N ALA A 345 -1.55 17.59 1.55
CA ALA A 345 -1.27 16.48 0.64
C ALA A 345 -0.80 16.96 -0.75
N VAL A 346 -1.41 18.02 -1.31
CA VAL A 346 -0.98 18.64 -2.58
C VAL A 346 0.38 19.32 -2.45
N ILE A 347 0.63 20.04 -1.35
CA ILE A 347 1.93 20.67 -1.06
C ILE A 347 3.02 19.58 -1.00
N ALA A 348 2.78 18.48 -0.31
CA ALA A 348 3.70 17.34 -0.24
C ALA A 348 3.91 16.67 -1.61
N GLN A 349 2.84 16.45 -2.38
CA GLN A 349 2.92 15.90 -3.74
C GLN A 349 3.79 16.79 -4.64
N LEU A 350 3.46 18.08 -4.76
CA LEU A 350 4.22 19.03 -5.59
C LEU A 350 5.69 19.13 -5.16
N ALA A 351 5.94 19.27 -3.85
CA ALA A 351 7.28 19.31 -3.28
C ALA A 351 8.08 18.03 -3.59
N SER A 352 7.46 16.84 -3.60
CA SER A 352 8.15 15.60 -3.95
C SER A 352 8.57 15.48 -5.42
N THR A 353 8.06 16.33 -6.32
CA THR A 353 8.38 16.23 -7.77
C THR A 353 9.71 16.86 -8.19
N SER A 354 10.41 17.57 -7.30
CA SER A 354 11.76 18.09 -7.52
C SER A 354 12.41 18.48 -6.17
N PRO A 355 13.72 18.23 -5.96
CA PRO A 355 14.39 18.61 -4.72
C PRO A 355 14.38 20.11 -4.43
N VAL A 356 14.31 20.97 -5.47
CA VAL A 356 14.34 22.42 -5.28
C VAL A 356 13.02 22.96 -4.75
N LEU A 357 11.92 22.38 -5.23
CA LEU A 357 10.57 22.66 -4.73
C LEU A 357 10.41 22.13 -3.30
N TYR A 358 11.02 20.99 -3.01
CA TYR A 358 11.06 20.45 -1.66
C TYR A 358 11.75 21.36 -0.65
N GLN A 359 12.99 21.80 -0.94
CA GLN A 359 13.72 22.66 0.00
C GLN A 359 13.00 24.00 0.23
N ALA A 360 12.48 24.63 -0.83
CA ALA A 360 11.73 25.88 -0.70
C ALA A 360 10.43 25.69 0.12
N ALA A 361 9.72 24.57 -0.05
CA ALA A 361 8.56 24.24 0.78
C ALA A 361 8.93 23.97 2.25
N ALA A 362 10.06 23.29 2.50
CA ALA A 362 10.52 22.90 3.83
C ALA A 362 11.12 24.06 4.65
N GLN A 363 11.74 25.04 3.98
CA GLN A 363 12.18 26.30 4.59
C GLN A 363 11.03 27.32 4.75
N GLU A 364 9.83 26.99 4.26
CA GLU A 364 8.66 27.88 4.16
C GLU A 364 8.91 29.17 3.36
N ASP A 365 9.78 29.10 2.35
CA ASP A 365 10.28 30.23 1.57
C ASP A 365 9.37 30.55 0.37
N ASP A 366 8.27 31.25 0.66
CA ASP A 366 7.33 31.75 -0.36
C ASP A 366 7.98 32.75 -1.33
N GLU A 367 9.04 33.45 -0.93
CA GLU A 367 9.75 34.43 -1.79
C GLU A 367 10.63 33.71 -2.83
N ALA A 368 11.33 32.64 -2.45
CA ALA A 368 12.03 31.79 -3.39
C ALA A 368 11.05 31.09 -4.36
N LEU A 369 9.91 30.58 -3.87
CA LEU A 369 8.89 29.98 -4.74
C LEU A 369 8.33 31.00 -5.75
N ALA A 370 8.04 32.23 -5.31
CA ALA A 370 7.59 33.31 -6.18
C ALA A 370 8.66 33.71 -7.21
N THR A 371 9.93 33.81 -6.79
CA THR A 371 11.06 34.12 -7.68
C THR A 371 11.27 33.01 -8.72
N MET A 372 11.25 31.74 -8.33
CA MET A 372 11.26 30.61 -9.27
C MET A 372 10.09 30.71 -10.26
N ALA A 373 8.87 30.91 -9.80
CA ALA A 373 7.70 31.01 -10.66
C ALA A 373 7.74 32.19 -11.64
N ALA A 374 8.20 33.37 -11.21
CA ALA A 374 8.01 34.63 -11.94
C ALA A 374 9.26 35.20 -12.63
N ALA A 375 10.46 35.03 -12.07
CA ALA A 375 11.66 35.76 -12.49
C ALA A 375 12.20 35.36 -13.89
N PRO A 376 13.14 36.12 -14.47
CA PRO A 376 13.86 35.71 -15.68
C PRO A 376 14.56 34.33 -15.52
N PRO A 377 14.72 33.53 -16.59
CA PRO A 377 15.26 32.17 -16.49
C PRO A 377 16.67 32.02 -15.87
N ALA A 378 17.48 33.08 -15.84
CA ALA A 378 18.78 33.07 -15.17
C ALA A 378 18.64 33.29 -13.65
N GLU A 379 17.74 34.18 -13.24
CA GLU A 379 17.46 34.51 -11.83
C GLU A 379 16.73 33.35 -11.14
N ALA A 380 15.72 32.78 -11.80
CA ALA A 380 15.05 31.56 -11.32
C ALA A 380 16.02 30.39 -11.15
N ARG A 381 16.98 30.17 -12.07
CA ARG A 381 18.06 29.18 -11.90
C ARG A 381 18.98 29.52 -10.73
N GLY A 382 19.24 30.80 -10.44
CA GLY A 382 20.03 31.24 -9.30
C GLY A 382 19.40 30.83 -7.97
N THR A 383 18.15 31.21 -7.76
CA THR A 383 17.35 30.79 -6.59
C THR A 383 17.27 29.27 -6.46
N MET A 384 17.17 28.56 -7.59
CA MET A 384 17.19 27.09 -7.59
C MET A 384 18.55 26.51 -7.18
N ALA A 385 19.65 27.06 -7.69
CA ALA A 385 21.01 26.62 -7.37
C ALA A 385 21.34 26.83 -5.89
N GLU A 386 20.91 27.94 -5.30
CA GLU A 386 21.04 28.23 -3.87
C GLU A 386 20.28 27.20 -3.02
N ARG A 387 18.98 26.98 -3.29
CA ARG A 387 18.16 26.01 -2.53
C ARG A 387 18.63 24.56 -2.70
N LEU A 388 19.17 24.18 -3.87
CA LEU A 388 19.78 22.86 -4.05
C LEU A 388 21.11 22.73 -3.29
N ALA A 389 21.91 23.80 -3.20
CA ALA A 389 23.14 23.80 -2.41
C ALA A 389 22.85 23.75 -0.89
N ASP A 390 21.82 24.45 -0.41
CA ASP A 390 21.32 24.34 0.96
C ASP A 390 20.93 22.88 1.28
N LEU A 391 20.14 22.24 0.41
CA LEU A 391 19.68 20.86 0.61
C LEU A 391 20.84 19.85 0.60
N LEU A 392 21.88 20.03 -0.23
CA LEU A 392 23.11 19.23 -0.14
C LEU A 392 23.82 19.42 1.21
N SER A 393 23.88 20.66 1.72
CA SER A 393 24.45 20.98 3.03
C SER A 393 23.67 20.29 4.15
N ASP A 394 22.34 20.39 4.15
CA ASP A 394 21.45 19.76 5.13
C ASP A 394 21.53 18.22 5.10
N ILE A 395 21.57 17.60 3.92
CA ILE A 395 21.76 16.15 3.76
C ILE A 395 23.11 15.71 4.36
N ARG A 396 24.19 16.46 4.10
CA ARG A 396 25.54 16.15 4.61
C ARG A 396 25.63 16.35 6.14
N ALA A 397 25.05 17.43 6.66
CA ALA A 397 24.97 17.68 8.10
C ALA A 397 24.14 16.60 8.82
N THR A 398 23.00 16.21 8.27
CA THR A 398 22.14 15.14 8.80
C THR A 398 22.87 13.80 8.80
N ARG A 399 23.59 13.47 7.70
CA ARG A 399 24.41 12.25 7.61
C ARG A 399 25.52 12.20 8.66
N ALA A 400 26.11 13.34 9.01
CA ALA A 400 27.12 13.45 10.07
C ALA A 400 26.53 13.27 11.48
N LYS A 401 25.29 13.72 11.73
CA LYS A 401 24.58 13.54 13.01
C LYS A 401 24.10 12.10 13.26
N LEU A 402 23.90 11.27 12.22
CA LEU A 402 23.28 9.93 12.32
C LEU A 402 24.02 8.97 13.27
N GLY A 403 23.44 8.74 14.45
CA GLY A 403 23.98 7.89 15.51
C GLY A 403 24.90 8.60 16.50
N GLY A 404 25.03 9.93 16.36
CA GLY A 404 25.47 10.87 17.40
C GLY A 404 24.27 11.70 17.86
N ASP A 405 24.25 13.00 17.54
CA ASP A 405 23.18 13.95 17.91
C ASP A 405 21.79 13.60 17.37
N LEU A 406 21.71 12.82 16.29
CA LEU A 406 20.46 12.30 15.74
C LEU A 406 20.30 10.82 16.14
N ASP A 407 19.49 10.58 17.16
CA ASP A 407 19.13 9.22 17.60
C ASP A 407 18.22 8.55 16.55
N ASP A 408 18.52 7.29 16.26
CA ASP A 408 17.71 6.44 15.39
C ASP A 408 16.29 6.21 15.90
N ARG A 409 16.02 6.41 17.19
CA ARG A 409 14.68 6.31 17.80
C ARG A 409 13.75 7.47 17.46
N ASP A 410 14.25 8.55 16.84
CA ASP A 410 13.42 9.65 16.35
C ASP A 410 13.05 9.54 14.85
N LEU A 411 13.64 8.58 14.14
CA LEU A 411 13.46 8.38 12.70
C LEU A 411 12.18 7.59 12.35
N ALA A 412 11.04 8.01 12.91
CA ALA A 412 9.75 7.32 12.83
C ALA A 412 9.32 6.88 11.41
N PRO A 413 9.47 7.69 10.33
CA PRO A 413 9.12 7.25 8.97
C PRO A 413 9.93 6.04 8.47
N LEU A 414 11.14 5.83 8.99
CA LEU A 414 11.96 4.65 8.67
C LEU A 414 11.56 3.44 9.53
N HIS A 415 11.03 3.65 10.73
CA HIS A 415 10.44 2.57 11.54
C HIS A 415 9.19 2.03 10.87
N GLU A 416 8.31 2.92 10.40
CA GLU A 416 7.09 2.58 9.68
C GLU A 416 7.38 1.78 8.41
N GLN A 417 8.37 2.19 7.60
CA GLN A 417 8.83 1.42 6.44
C GLN A 417 9.28 0.01 6.82
N LEU A 418 10.13 -0.14 7.85
CA LEU A 418 10.60 -1.46 8.30
C LEU A 418 9.44 -2.32 8.83
N PHE A 419 8.52 -1.75 9.61
CA PHE A 419 7.34 -2.45 10.13
C PHE A 419 6.31 -2.79 9.03
N ALA A 420 6.34 -2.10 7.89
CA ALA A 420 5.60 -2.43 6.67
C ALA A 420 6.31 -3.48 5.79
N GLY A 421 7.46 -4.03 6.23
CA GLY A 421 8.19 -5.09 5.53
C GLY A 421 9.28 -4.62 4.58
N ALA A 422 9.70 -3.34 4.63
CA ALA A 422 10.84 -2.87 3.83
C ALA A 422 12.13 -3.63 4.20
N ALA A 423 12.94 -3.95 3.17
CA ALA A 423 14.15 -4.73 3.33
C ALA A 423 15.14 -4.05 4.29
N SER A 424 15.63 -4.82 5.28
CA SER A 424 16.54 -4.32 6.31
C SER A 424 17.98 -4.79 6.08
N ALA A 425 18.95 -3.97 6.50
CA ALA A 425 20.37 -4.26 6.29
C ALA A 425 20.88 -5.53 7.00
N SER A 426 20.13 -6.05 7.97
CA SER A 426 20.42 -7.34 8.64
C SER A 426 19.66 -8.54 8.07
N GLY A 427 18.79 -8.35 7.08
CA GLY A 427 17.87 -9.38 6.59
C GLY A 427 16.77 -9.76 7.59
N THR A 428 16.55 -8.95 8.63
CA THR A 428 15.48 -9.17 9.61
C THR A 428 14.16 -8.64 9.09
N ASP A 429 13.14 -9.50 9.06
CA ASP A 429 11.76 -9.07 8.88
C ASP A 429 11.29 -8.31 10.13
N TRP A 430 11.03 -7.01 9.97
CA TRP A 430 10.53 -6.13 11.03
C TRP A 430 9.00 -6.02 11.06
N SER A 431 8.29 -6.63 10.10
CA SER A 431 6.83 -6.82 10.16
C SER A 431 6.45 -7.98 11.09
N ALA A 432 7.32 -9.00 11.22
CA ALA A 432 7.16 -10.14 12.13
C ALA A 432 6.82 -9.69 13.57
N PRO A 433 5.68 -10.13 14.17
CA PRO A 433 5.16 -9.56 15.42
C PRO A 433 6.11 -9.55 16.62
N GLY A 434 7.01 -10.53 16.75
CA GLY A 434 8.01 -10.56 17.83
C GLY A 434 9.14 -9.54 17.64
N ASN A 435 9.67 -9.43 16.42
CA ASN A 435 10.71 -8.46 16.07
C ASN A 435 10.17 -7.04 16.16
N ARG A 436 8.95 -6.84 15.64
CA ARG A 436 8.19 -5.60 15.74
C ARG A 436 7.98 -5.20 17.20
N TRP A 437 7.51 -6.10 18.07
CA TRP A 437 7.32 -5.79 19.49
C TRP A 437 8.63 -5.38 20.19
N ALA A 438 9.75 -6.04 19.89
CA ALA A 438 11.04 -5.69 20.48
C ALA A 438 11.48 -4.26 20.11
N ALA A 439 11.22 -3.85 18.86
CA ALA A 439 11.47 -2.49 18.37
C ALA A 439 10.46 -1.47 18.93
N GLU A 440 9.16 -1.75 18.89
CA GLU A 440 8.10 -0.92 19.51
C GLU A 440 8.39 -0.66 21.00
N ARG A 441 8.92 -1.65 21.73
CA ARG A 441 9.30 -1.51 23.13
C ARG A 441 10.47 -0.53 23.32
N LEU A 442 11.49 -0.60 22.48
CA LEU A 442 12.64 0.33 22.49
C LEU A 442 12.23 1.78 22.18
N LEU A 443 11.23 1.95 21.31
CA LEU A 443 10.67 3.26 20.97
C LEU A 443 9.77 3.81 22.09
N ALA A 444 9.03 2.94 22.79
CA ALA A 444 8.21 3.34 23.93
C ALA A 444 9.01 3.84 25.15
N ASP A 445 10.31 3.50 25.26
CA ASP A 445 11.24 4.04 26.26
C ASP A 445 11.95 5.34 25.78
N HIS A 446 11.36 6.07 24.83
CA HIS A 446 11.90 7.32 24.27
C HIS A 446 10.82 8.39 24.13
N GLU A 447 10.99 9.53 24.81
CA GLU A 447 10.01 10.64 24.78
C GLU A 447 10.24 11.54 23.56
N SER A 448 9.78 11.10 22.38
CA SER A 448 9.96 11.81 21.10
C SER A 448 9.39 13.24 21.02
N MET A 449 8.71 13.77 22.03
CA MET A 449 8.04 15.07 21.96
C MET A 449 9.01 16.28 21.98
N GLU A 450 10.18 16.16 22.60
CA GLU A 450 11.17 17.25 22.59
C GLU A 450 11.98 17.32 21.27
N PHE A 451 12.18 16.19 20.59
CA PHE A 451 12.94 16.12 19.33
C PHE A 451 12.41 17.09 18.25
N TRP A 452 11.10 17.02 18.00
CA TRP A 452 10.43 17.80 16.94
C TRP A 452 10.36 19.29 17.25
N THR A 453 10.43 19.69 18.53
CA THR A 453 10.47 21.10 18.93
C THR A 453 11.88 21.67 18.99
N GLN A 454 12.93 20.83 19.02
CA GLN A 454 14.30 21.27 19.25
C GLN A 454 15.22 21.25 18.01
N LEU A 455 14.99 20.40 17.00
CA LEU A 455 15.87 20.34 15.82
C LEU A 455 15.65 21.44 14.77
N GLY A 456 14.46 22.06 14.72
CA GLY A 456 14.02 22.88 13.59
C GLY A 456 13.70 22.06 12.33
N LEU A 457 12.81 22.57 11.48
CA LEU A 457 12.23 21.80 10.36
C LEU A 457 13.27 21.28 9.36
N SER A 458 14.36 22.02 9.10
CA SER A 458 15.32 21.70 8.02
C SER A 458 16.04 20.36 8.19
N THR A 459 16.49 20.02 9.41
CA THR A 459 17.26 18.76 9.63
C THR A 459 16.38 17.52 9.38
N VAL A 460 15.08 17.58 9.66
CA VAL A 460 14.18 16.44 9.37
C VAL A 460 13.77 16.42 7.89
N ALA A 461 13.59 17.59 7.26
CA ALA A 461 13.21 17.67 5.85
C ALA A 461 14.17 16.88 4.94
N ALA A 462 15.49 17.03 5.13
CA ALA A 462 16.51 16.29 4.39
C ALA A 462 16.38 14.75 4.48
N ALA A 463 15.79 14.23 5.57
CA ALA A 463 15.52 12.80 5.78
C ALA A 463 14.12 12.37 5.33
N ALA A 464 13.12 13.27 5.35
CA ALA A 464 11.76 13.01 4.87
C ALA A 464 11.63 13.09 3.33
N PHE A 465 12.63 13.66 2.65
CA PHE A 465 12.72 13.78 1.19
C PHE A 465 12.96 12.42 0.47
N VAL A 466 12.05 11.44 0.60
CA VAL A 466 12.22 10.09 0.01
C VAL A 466 11.48 9.96 -1.33
N VAL A 467 11.86 10.77 -2.32
CA VAL A 467 11.13 10.90 -3.60
C VAL A 467 10.95 9.57 -4.34
N ALA A 468 12.01 8.76 -4.43
CA ALA A 468 11.97 7.52 -5.19
C ALA A 468 10.99 6.46 -4.63
N GLU A 469 10.90 6.32 -3.30
CA GLU A 469 10.07 5.27 -2.69
C GLU A 469 8.69 5.76 -2.24
N LEU A 470 8.52 7.01 -1.79
CA LEU A 470 7.19 7.51 -1.42
C LEU A 470 6.28 7.74 -2.64
N ALA A 471 6.86 8.11 -3.79
CA ALA A 471 6.11 8.24 -5.04
C ALA A 471 5.73 6.89 -5.67
N SER A 472 6.52 5.83 -5.45
CA SER A 472 6.23 4.47 -5.95
C SER A 472 5.39 3.62 -4.97
N PHE A 473 5.46 3.89 -3.67
CA PHE A 473 4.67 3.21 -2.62
C PHE A 473 3.62 4.14 -1.95
N GLY A 474 2.75 4.73 -2.77
CA GLY A 474 1.36 5.08 -2.39
C GLY A 474 1.10 6.05 -1.23
N SER A 475 2.11 6.71 -0.66
CA SER A 475 1.93 7.53 0.56
C SER A 475 1.09 8.79 0.32
N ALA A 476 1.23 9.42 -0.85
CA ALA A 476 0.37 10.53 -1.26
C ALA A 476 -1.12 10.11 -1.29
N THR A 477 -1.40 8.89 -1.78
CA THR A 477 -2.73 8.29 -1.79
C THR A 477 -3.25 8.07 -0.36
N PHE A 478 -2.40 7.73 0.61
CA PHE A 478 -2.79 7.59 2.02
C PHE A 478 -3.28 8.92 2.62
N PHE A 479 -2.55 10.02 2.41
CA PHE A 479 -2.97 11.36 2.88
C PHE A 479 -4.25 11.85 2.17
N LEU A 480 -4.37 11.63 0.86
CA LEU A 480 -5.58 11.97 0.10
C LEU A 480 -6.80 11.13 0.53
N ALA A 481 -6.61 9.83 0.83
CA ALA A 481 -7.67 8.96 1.31
C ALA A 481 -8.14 9.30 2.74
N ALA A 482 -7.22 9.71 3.62
CA ALA A 482 -7.57 10.18 4.98
C ALA A 482 -8.49 11.42 4.92
N GLY A 483 -8.13 12.42 4.12
CA GLY A 483 -8.90 13.66 3.93
C GLY A 483 -10.22 13.52 3.16
N ALA A 484 -10.59 12.31 2.72
CA ALA A 484 -11.84 12.01 2.04
C ALA A 484 -12.95 11.50 2.98
N GLY A 485 -12.62 11.02 4.18
CA GLY A 485 -13.56 10.27 5.02
C GLY A 485 -14.61 11.08 5.80
N LEU A 486 -14.40 12.39 6.02
CA LEU A 486 -15.21 13.19 6.97
C LEU A 486 -15.44 14.66 6.56
N ALA A 487 -16.38 14.91 5.65
CA ALA A 487 -17.16 16.18 5.60
C ALA A 487 -18.36 16.05 4.66
N ALA A 488 -19.50 16.63 5.02
CA ALA A 488 -20.65 16.82 4.13
C ALA A 488 -20.83 18.31 3.82
N GLY A 489 -20.42 18.75 2.61
CA GLY A 489 -20.60 20.14 2.17
C GLY A 489 -19.94 20.47 0.81
N GLY A 490 -20.58 21.35 0.04
CA GLY A 490 -19.93 22.13 -1.04
C GLY A 490 -19.91 21.54 -2.47
N THR A 491 -21.04 21.55 -3.19
CA THR A 491 -21.15 21.09 -4.60
C THR A 491 -20.70 22.14 -5.64
N LEU A 492 -19.48 22.72 -5.51
CA LEU A 492 -19.13 23.95 -6.26
C LEU A 492 -17.84 23.94 -7.10
N ALA A 493 -17.04 22.86 -7.12
CA ALA A 493 -15.79 22.79 -7.92
C ALA A 493 -15.86 21.85 -9.14
N ALA A 494 -17.07 21.46 -9.56
CA ALA A 494 -17.33 20.35 -10.49
C ALA A 494 -16.44 20.35 -11.76
N GLY A 495 -16.48 21.41 -12.59
CA GLY A 495 -15.78 21.43 -13.87
C GLY A 495 -14.25 21.32 -13.79
N SER A 496 -13.63 21.70 -12.65
CA SER A 496 -12.18 21.47 -12.45
C SER A 496 -11.87 20.03 -12.04
N TRP A 497 -12.77 19.37 -11.32
CA TRP A 497 -12.64 17.95 -10.98
C TRP A 497 -12.97 17.04 -12.17
N GLU A 498 -13.97 17.40 -12.96
CA GLU A 498 -14.32 16.75 -14.24
C GLU A 498 -13.10 16.77 -15.19
N HIS A 499 -12.47 17.94 -15.39
CA HIS A 499 -11.25 18.05 -16.19
C HIS A 499 -10.06 17.27 -15.59
N ALA A 500 -9.94 17.19 -14.26
CA ALA A 500 -8.91 16.40 -13.59
C ALA A 500 -9.14 14.89 -13.71
N GLU A 501 -10.40 14.45 -13.65
CA GLU A 501 -10.81 13.04 -13.80
C GLU A 501 -10.70 12.59 -15.26
N ASP A 502 -11.03 13.45 -16.23
CA ASP A 502 -10.80 13.24 -17.66
C ASP A 502 -9.30 13.14 -17.99
N LEU A 503 -8.48 14.11 -17.54
CA LEU A 503 -7.04 14.07 -17.78
C LEU A 503 -6.36 12.94 -17.01
N GLY A 504 -6.80 12.65 -15.78
CA GLY A 504 -6.39 11.48 -15.00
C GLY A 504 -6.72 10.17 -15.70
N THR A 505 -7.92 10.05 -16.25
CA THR A 505 -8.33 8.90 -17.06
C THR A 505 -7.49 8.80 -18.33
N ALA A 506 -7.23 9.91 -19.02
CA ALA A 506 -6.48 9.96 -20.28
C ALA A 506 -4.97 9.68 -20.11
N ALA A 507 -4.36 10.16 -19.02
CA ALA A 507 -2.94 9.94 -18.72
C ALA A 507 -2.67 8.56 -18.14
N ASN A 508 -3.56 8.07 -17.26
CA ASN A 508 -3.53 6.65 -16.90
C ASN A 508 -3.93 5.77 -18.09
N ALA A 509 -4.57 6.30 -19.15
CA ALA A 509 -4.85 5.64 -20.42
C ALA A 509 -3.67 5.67 -21.43
N SER A 510 -2.43 5.77 -20.93
CA SER A 510 -1.21 5.65 -21.72
C SER A 510 -0.14 4.83 -21.01
N THR A 511 0.46 3.88 -21.73
CA THR A 511 1.49 2.96 -21.21
C THR A 511 2.83 3.09 -21.94
N GLY A 512 3.12 4.24 -22.55
CA GLY A 512 4.40 4.50 -23.22
C GLY A 512 4.50 5.90 -23.84
N GLU A 513 5.66 6.20 -24.44
CA GLU A 513 5.89 7.45 -25.18
C GLU A 513 4.89 7.58 -26.36
N GLY A 514 3.99 8.55 -26.28
CA GLY A 514 2.88 8.73 -27.25
C GLY A 514 1.49 8.90 -26.63
N GLY A 515 1.36 9.03 -25.31
CA GLY A 515 0.11 9.39 -24.65
C GLY A 515 -0.46 10.75 -25.09
N VAL A 516 -1.78 10.81 -25.27
CA VAL A 516 -2.51 12.05 -25.61
C VAL A 516 -2.48 13.07 -24.47
N VAL A 517 -2.31 12.59 -23.24
CA VAL A 517 -2.14 13.37 -22.01
C VAL A 517 -1.01 12.73 -21.21
N SER A 518 -0.08 13.53 -20.70
CA SER A 518 1.00 13.04 -19.83
C SER A 518 0.55 12.96 -18.37
N ARG A 519 1.18 12.08 -17.58
CA ARG A 519 0.88 11.95 -16.14
C ARG A 519 1.05 13.28 -15.38
N ALA A 520 2.05 14.07 -15.76
CA ALA A 520 2.25 15.43 -15.23
C ALA A 520 1.09 16.39 -15.55
N GLN A 521 0.43 16.28 -16.71
CA GLN A 521 -0.76 17.08 -17.01
C GLN A 521 -1.97 16.66 -16.15
N ALA A 522 -2.15 15.36 -15.91
CA ALA A 522 -3.19 14.84 -15.03
C ALA A 522 -3.00 15.23 -13.55
N ASP A 523 -1.82 14.95 -12.99
CA ASP A 523 -1.47 15.27 -11.60
C ASP A 523 -1.60 16.78 -11.34
N ARG A 524 -1.28 17.60 -12.34
CA ARG A 524 -1.47 19.05 -12.31
C ARG A 524 -2.94 19.48 -12.40
N ALA A 525 -3.76 18.81 -13.20
CA ALA A 525 -5.20 19.10 -13.26
C ALA A 525 -5.88 18.77 -11.92
N GLN A 526 -5.52 17.65 -11.30
CA GLN A 526 -5.97 17.27 -9.95
C GLN A 526 -5.50 18.27 -8.89
N THR A 527 -4.21 18.66 -8.92
CA THR A 527 -3.65 19.74 -8.10
C THR A 527 -4.48 21.02 -8.25
N THR A 528 -4.73 21.44 -9.49
CA THR A 528 -5.49 22.65 -9.83
C THR A 528 -6.92 22.56 -9.31
N ALA A 529 -7.57 21.40 -9.39
CA ALA A 529 -8.91 21.17 -8.86
C ALA A 529 -8.97 21.29 -7.32
N ILE A 530 -8.00 20.69 -6.61
CA ILE A 530 -7.92 20.78 -5.13
C ILE A 530 -7.66 22.22 -4.69
N VAL A 531 -6.67 22.89 -5.29
CA VAL A 531 -6.31 24.27 -4.95
C VAL A 531 -7.45 25.24 -5.28
N ASN A 532 -8.08 25.12 -6.45
CA ASN A 532 -9.25 25.92 -6.79
C ASN A 532 -10.45 25.61 -5.88
N SER A 533 -10.64 24.37 -5.41
CA SER A 533 -11.70 24.02 -4.45
C SER A 533 -11.50 24.73 -3.11
N ALA A 534 -10.26 24.79 -2.60
CA ALA A 534 -9.95 25.48 -1.35
C ALA A 534 -9.99 27.01 -1.50
N LEU A 535 -9.51 27.56 -2.62
CA LEU A 535 -9.65 28.99 -2.92
C LEU A 535 -11.13 29.39 -3.07
N LEU A 536 -11.97 28.55 -3.66
CA LEU A 536 -13.41 28.79 -3.78
C LEU A 536 -14.11 28.71 -2.42
N PHE A 537 -13.72 27.77 -1.55
CA PHE A 537 -14.18 27.72 -0.16
C PHE A 537 -13.84 29.01 0.60
N LEU A 538 -12.63 29.56 0.41
CA LEU A 538 -12.23 30.86 0.95
C LEU A 538 -13.01 32.03 0.33
N ASP A 539 -13.29 32.00 -0.97
CA ASP A 539 -14.13 33.01 -1.67
C ASP A 539 -15.61 33.00 -1.19
N LEU A 540 -16.07 31.96 -0.48
CA LEU A 540 -17.37 31.94 0.19
C LEU A 540 -17.35 32.61 1.58
N ILE A 541 -16.18 32.95 2.10
CA ILE A 541 -15.98 33.52 3.45
C ILE A 541 -15.58 35.00 3.30
N PRO A 542 -16.43 35.98 3.69
CA PRO A 542 -16.17 37.41 3.49
C PRO A 542 -14.81 37.87 4.04
N ALA A 543 -14.37 37.34 5.18
CA ALA A 543 -13.07 37.64 5.76
C ALA A 543 -11.85 37.19 4.91
N ALA A 544 -12.02 36.24 3.99
CA ALA A 544 -10.94 35.69 3.16
C ALA A 544 -10.94 36.17 1.70
N ARG A 545 -12.05 36.76 1.21
CA ARG A 545 -12.25 37.21 -0.19
C ARG A 545 -11.19 38.14 -0.79
N ALA A 546 -10.32 38.74 0.03
CA ALA A 546 -9.21 39.56 -0.45
C ALA A 546 -8.18 38.77 -1.31
N ALA A 547 -8.16 37.44 -1.25
CA ALA A 547 -7.16 36.60 -1.93
C ALA A 547 -7.26 36.63 -3.47
N ARG A 548 -8.46 36.76 -4.05
CA ARG A 548 -8.69 36.53 -5.49
C ARG A 548 -7.88 37.45 -6.41
N GLY A 549 -7.69 38.71 -6.02
CA GLY A 549 -7.04 39.74 -6.84
C GLY A 549 -5.60 39.42 -7.25
N VAL A 550 -4.88 38.61 -6.48
CA VAL A 550 -3.53 38.14 -6.83
C VAL A 550 -3.60 36.88 -7.70
N ALA A 551 -4.33 35.86 -7.25
CA ALA A 551 -4.35 34.52 -7.83
C ALA A 551 -5.04 34.40 -9.21
N THR A 552 -5.90 35.37 -9.59
CA THR A 552 -6.46 35.43 -10.95
C THR A 552 -5.66 36.34 -11.89
N ALA A 553 -4.81 37.23 -11.37
CA ALA A 553 -4.02 38.14 -12.20
C ALA A 553 -2.85 37.41 -12.89
N SER A 554 -2.10 36.56 -12.17
CA SER A 554 -1.01 35.77 -12.76
C SER A 554 -1.52 34.82 -13.85
N ARG A 555 -2.52 34.00 -13.50
CA ARG A 555 -3.10 32.99 -14.38
C ARG A 555 -3.84 33.61 -15.57
N GLY A 556 -4.53 34.75 -15.41
CA GLY A 556 -5.19 35.45 -16.52
C GLY A 556 -4.21 35.97 -17.58
N ALA A 557 -3.08 36.55 -17.15
CA ALA A 557 -2.04 37.02 -18.06
C ALA A 557 -1.34 35.86 -18.80
N ARG A 558 -1.08 34.75 -18.11
CA ARG A 558 -0.44 33.56 -18.68
C ARG A 558 -1.35 32.76 -19.61
N ALA A 559 -2.65 32.65 -19.31
CA ALA A 559 -3.63 31.98 -20.17
C ALA A 559 -3.73 32.65 -21.55
N GLY A 560 -3.91 33.98 -21.60
CA GLY A 560 -3.98 34.70 -22.88
C GLY A 560 -2.68 34.67 -23.70
N ALA A 561 -1.52 34.63 -23.03
CA ALA A 561 -0.23 34.45 -23.70
C ALA A 561 -0.07 33.04 -24.29
N ARG A 562 -0.49 32.01 -23.54
CA ARG A 562 -0.44 30.60 -23.95
C ARG A 562 -1.43 30.30 -25.07
N GLU A 563 -2.67 30.73 -24.94
CA GLU A 563 -3.71 30.60 -25.98
C GLU A 563 -3.31 31.35 -27.26
N GLY A 564 -2.65 32.51 -27.15
CA GLY A 564 -2.07 33.22 -28.30
C GLY A 564 -0.90 32.47 -28.96
N ALA A 565 -0.03 31.82 -28.18
CA ALA A 565 1.08 31.01 -28.69
C ALA A 565 0.59 29.69 -29.32
N GLU A 566 -0.38 29.02 -28.70
CA GLU A 566 -1.01 27.81 -29.22
C GLU A 566 -1.79 28.11 -30.51
N GLN A 567 -2.51 29.24 -30.61
CA GLN A 567 -3.12 29.69 -31.88
C GLN A 567 -2.08 30.06 -32.96
N ALA A 568 -0.88 30.51 -32.59
CA ALA A 568 0.20 30.78 -33.55
C ALA A 568 0.83 29.47 -34.05
N ALA A 569 1.10 28.53 -33.14
CA ALA A 569 1.58 27.18 -33.45
C ALA A 569 0.55 26.38 -34.26
N GLU A 570 -0.75 26.54 -34.00
CA GLU A 570 -1.80 25.88 -34.78
C GLU A 570 -1.89 26.44 -36.21
N ARG A 571 -1.67 27.74 -36.42
CA ARG A 571 -1.60 28.34 -37.76
C ARG A 571 -0.38 27.82 -38.54
N ALA A 572 0.79 27.81 -37.91
CA ALA A 572 2.00 27.22 -38.51
C ALA A 572 1.84 25.71 -38.77
N GLY A 573 1.20 24.98 -37.86
CA GLY A 573 0.92 23.55 -37.97
C GLY A 573 -0.04 23.23 -39.12
N ARG A 574 -1.07 24.05 -39.35
CA ARG A 574 -2.00 23.88 -40.48
C ARG A 574 -1.34 24.07 -41.85
N GLU A 575 -0.28 24.89 -41.94
CA GLU A 575 0.52 25.03 -43.17
C GLU A 575 1.54 23.88 -43.36
N GLY A 576 1.92 23.16 -42.30
CA GLY A 576 2.78 21.97 -42.37
C GLY A 576 2.03 20.63 -42.50
N ALA A 577 0.78 20.54 -42.05
CA ALA A 577 0.05 19.27 -41.91
C ALA A 577 -0.42 18.63 -43.24
N GLU A 578 -0.45 19.38 -44.35
CA GLU A 578 -1.00 18.92 -45.63
C GLU A 578 -0.08 17.91 -46.39
N GLN A 579 1.03 17.47 -45.79
CA GLN A 579 1.96 16.49 -46.38
C GLN A 579 2.26 15.23 -45.54
N ALA A 580 1.66 15.05 -44.35
CA ALA A 580 2.09 13.99 -43.41
C ALA A 580 0.95 13.22 -42.70
N GLY A 581 -0.06 12.76 -43.45
CA GLY A 581 -1.19 12.01 -42.91
C GLY A 581 -1.00 10.49 -42.79
N GLU A 582 -0.12 9.98 -41.92
CA GLU A 582 -0.05 8.52 -41.63
C GLU A 582 0.63 8.13 -40.28
N ARG A 583 -0.15 7.70 -39.27
CA ARG A 583 0.10 6.63 -38.24
C ARG A 583 -0.44 6.90 -36.81
N ALA A 584 -1.05 5.86 -36.20
CA ALA A 584 -1.32 5.64 -34.76
C ALA A 584 -2.18 6.70 -33.99
N GLY A 585 -2.75 6.45 -32.80
CA GLY A 585 -2.87 5.25 -31.95
C GLY A 585 -3.77 5.54 -30.72
N ARG A 586 -4.20 4.55 -29.92
CA ARG A 586 -5.03 4.76 -28.69
C ARG A 586 -4.74 3.75 -27.56
N GLU A 587 -5.26 4.06 -26.36
CA GLU A 587 -5.67 3.18 -25.22
C GLU A 587 -4.62 2.69 -24.18
N GLY A 588 -5.08 2.52 -22.92
CA GLY A 588 -4.50 1.61 -21.90
C GLY A 588 -4.50 2.13 -20.45
N ALA A 589 -5.55 1.86 -19.64
CA ALA A 589 -6.01 2.63 -18.45
C ALA A 589 -5.65 2.16 -17.00
N GLU A 590 -5.93 3.02 -16.00
CA GLU A 590 -5.98 2.82 -14.51
C GLU A 590 -4.63 2.47 -13.81
N GLN A 591 -4.42 2.45 -12.48
CA GLN A 591 -5.29 2.31 -11.29
C GLN A 591 -4.52 2.64 -9.96
N ALA A 592 -5.19 2.87 -8.82
CA ALA A 592 -4.87 2.30 -7.48
C ALA A 592 -5.54 3.02 -6.27
N GLY A 593 -5.90 2.25 -5.23
CA GLY A 593 -6.18 2.77 -3.87
C GLY A 593 -7.49 2.25 -3.25
N GLY A 594 -7.42 1.27 -2.34
CA GLY A 594 -8.63 0.79 -1.66
C GLY A 594 -8.40 -0.16 -0.49
N GLU A 595 -8.90 0.23 0.68
CA GLU A 595 -9.33 -0.68 1.76
C GLU A 595 -10.35 0.02 2.68
N SER A 596 -10.09 1.27 3.09
CA SER A 596 -11.09 2.11 3.78
C SER A 596 -12.31 2.44 2.90
N ALA A 597 -12.07 2.65 1.60
CA ALA A 597 -13.10 2.92 0.61
C ALA A 597 -14.16 1.80 0.51
N GLU A 598 -13.82 0.53 0.78
CA GLU A 598 -14.80 -0.56 0.71
C GLU A 598 -15.86 -0.45 1.80
N GLN A 599 -15.53 0.05 3.00
CA GLN A 599 -16.51 0.25 4.07
C GLN A 599 -17.47 1.40 3.75
N ALA A 600 -16.95 2.53 3.26
CA ALA A 600 -17.78 3.65 2.80
C ALA A 600 -18.67 3.27 1.61
N ALA A 601 -18.12 2.55 0.63
CA ALA A 601 -18.87 2.05 -0.50
C ALA A 601 -19.85 0.92 -0.13
N GLN A 602 -19.62 0.17 0.95
CA GLN A 602 -20.64 -0.74 1.52
C GLN A 602 -21.82 0.05 2.13
N ALA A 603 -21.58 1.20 2.76
CA ALA A 603 -22.65 2.06 3.26
C ALA A 603 -23.48 2.65 2.11
N SER A 604 -22.84 3.24 1.10
CA SER A 604 -23.51 3.71 -0.13
C SER A 604 -24.30 2.59 -0.84
N ARG A 605 -23.78 1.36 -0.86
CA ARG A 605 -24.45 0.17 -1.42
C ARG A 605 -25.68 -0.32 -0.63
N ARG A 606 -25.97 0.19 0.57
CA ARG A 606 -27.15 -0.20 1.37
C ARG A 606 -28.36 0.72 1.21
N LEU A 607 -28.18 1.94 0.69
CA LEU A 607 -29.27 2.88 0.48
C LEU A 607 -30.27 2.35 -0.56
N GLN A 608 -31.55 2.38 -0.22
CA GLN A 608 -32.64 2.10 -1.15
C GLN A 608 -32.75 3.22 -2.20
N PRO A 609 -33.32 2.96 -3.38
CA PRO A 609 -33.45 3.99 -4.44
C PRO A 609 -34.19 5.25 -3.99
N ASN A 610 -35.08 5.12 -2.99
CA ASN A 610 -35.86 6.21 -2.42
C ASN A 610 -35.19 6.98 -1.25
N GLU A 611 -33.95 6.63 -0.90
CA GLU A 611 -33.19 7.26 0.21
C GLU A 611 -32.08 8.21 -0.30
N ALA A 612 -31.86 8.29 -1.62
CA ALA A 612 -30.92 9.22 -2.23
C ALA A 612 -31.45 10.67 -2.23
N ALA A 613 -30.56 11.64 -2.03
CA ALA A 613 -30.92 13.05 -1.83
C ALA A 613 -31.74 13.67 -2.98
N ASN A 614 -31.48 13.29 -4.24
CA ASN A 614 -32.22 13.81 -5.40
C ASN A 614 -33.57 13.12 -5.67
N TRP A 615 -33.91 12.05 -4.93
CA TRP A 615 -35.04 11.16 -5.26
C TRP A 615 -36.38 11.90 -5.36
N ALA A 616 -36.64 12.85 -4.48
CA ALA A 616 -37.92 13.58 -4.43
C ALA A 616 -38.20 14.50 -5.64
N SER A 617 -37.18 14.79 -6.46
CA SER A 617 -37.35 15.39 -7.79
C SER A 617 -37.35 14.29 -8.85
N VAL A 618 -36.32 13.43 -8.89
CA VAL A 618 -36.18 12.36 -9.91
C VAL A 618 -37.44 11.49 -10.04
N ALA A 619 -38.05 11.08 -8.92
CA ALA A 619 -39.24 10.24 -8.88
C ALA A 619 -40.53 10.94 -9.37
N ARG A 620 -40.54 12.28 -9.38
CA ARG A 620 -41.67 13.14 -9.79
C ARG A 620 -41.54 13.57 -11.24
N ASP A 621 -40.31 13.94 -11.60
CA ASP A 621 -40.02 14.70 -12.81
C ASP A 621 -39.59 13.77 -13.97
N TYR A 622 -39.06 12.57 -13.67
CA TYR A 622 -38.50 11.64 -14.65
C TYR A 622 -39.05 10.20 -14.57
N VAL A 623 -39.19 9.62 -13.37
CA VAL A 623 -39.63 8.22 -13.23
C VAL A 623 -41.06 8.03 -13.78
N GLY A 624 -41.23 7.00 -14.61
CA GLY A 624 -42.47 6.69 -15.30
C GLY A 624 -42.60 7.30 -16.70
N LYS A 625 -41.63 8.10 -17.16
CA LYS A 625 -41.65 8.77 -18.48
C LYS A 625 -40.59 8.18 -19.43
N PRO A 626 -40.80 8.23 -20.77
CA PRO A 626 -39.80 7.85 -21.75
C PRO A 626 -38.55 8.73 -21.65
N LEU A 627 -37.35 8.15 -21.70
CA LEU A 627 -36.09 8.91 -21.67
C LEU A 627 -36.02 9.95 -22.80
N ASP A 628 -36.55 9.62 -23.97
CA ASP A 628 -36.50 10.47 -25.16
C ASP A 628 -37.49 11.66 -25.10
N GLU A 629 -38.44 11.64 -24.14
CA GLU A 629 -39.39 12.75 -23.89
C GLU A 629 -38.82 13.79 -22.91
N VAL A 630 -38.16 13.34 -21.84
CA VAL A 630 -37.69 14.22 -20.75
C VAL A 630 -36.17 14.42 -20.68
N GLY A 631 -35.40 13.65 -21.47
CA GLY A 631 -33.95 13.62 -21.40
C GLY A 631 -33.42 12.93 -20.13
N PRO A 632 -32.09 12.75 -20.02
CA PRO A 632 -31.48 12.25 -18.80
C PRO A 632 -31.69 13.28 -17.66
N PRO A 633 -31.97 12.82 -16.41
CA PRO A 633 -32.05 13.74 -15.27
C PRO A 633 -30.68 14.40 -14.98
N PRO A 634 -30.65 15.50 -14.20
CA PRO A 634 -29.40 16.10 -13.75
C PRO A 634 -28.51 15.10 -12.99
N GLY A 635 -27.23 15.02 -13.38
CA GLY A 635 -26.26 14.04 -12.85
C GLY A 635 -26.32 12.65 -13.50
N TYR A 636 -27.05 12.50 -14.61
CA TYR A 636 -27.10 11.29 -15.42
C TYR A 636 -26.78 11.58 -16.89
N ALA A 637 -26.28 10.57 -17.58
CA ALA A 637 -25.97 10.60 -19.01
C ALA A 637 -26.66 9.44 -19.73
N ALA A 638 -27.18 9.74 -20.92
CA ALA A 638 -27.84 8.78 -21.80
C ALA A 638 -26.87 8.32 -22.89
N TYR A 639 -26.74 7.02 -23.08
CA TYR A 639 -25.90 6.42 -24.13
C TYR A 639 -26.74 5.47 -24.99
N HIS A 640 -26.51 5.46 -26.30
CA HIS A 640 -27.13 4.50 -27.21
C HIS A 640 -26.14 3.37 -27.51
N VAL A 641 -26.46 2.13 -27.11
CA VAL A 641 -25.58 0.97 -27.25
C VAL A 641 -26.37 -0.18 -27.89
N GLY A 642 -25.98 -0.61 -29.09
CA GLY A 642 -26.61 -1.75 -29.77
C GLY A 642 -28.09 -1.56 -30.10
N GLY A 643 -28.53 -0.32 -30.36
CA GLY A 643 -29.94 0.00 -30.61
C GLY A 643 -30.82 0.10 -29.36
N ARG A 644 -30.23 0.06 -28.16
CA ARG A 644 -30.93 0.35 -26.90
C ARG A 644 -30.32 1.57 -26.21
N SER A 645 -31.17 2.46 -25.71
CA SER A 645 -30.77 3.50 -24.77
C SER A 645 -30.39 2.89 -23.42
N ILE A 646 -29.38 3.44 -22.76
CA ILE A 646 -29.04 3.16 -21.36
C ILE A 646 -28.81 4.46 -20.62
N LEU A 647 -29.30 4.54 -19.39
CA LEU A 647 -29.09 5.67 -18.48
C LEU A 647 -28.03 5.29 -17.45
N ARG A 648 -27.02 6.13 -17.24
CA ARG A 648 -26.01 5.99 -16.18
C ARG A 648 -25.96 7.26 -15.33
N ARG A 649 -25.53 7.16 -14.08
CA ARG A 649 -25.09 8.33 -13.29
C ARG A 649 -23.73 8.79 -13.82
N ASN A 650 -23.44 10.10 -13.76
CA ASN A 650 -22.15 10.65 -14.17
C ASN A 650 -21.04 10.19 -13.21
N ASN A 651 -21.31 10.22 -11.90
CA ASN A 651 -20.48 9.54 -10.90
C ASN A 651 -21.10 8.17 -10.53
N ALA A 652 -20.28 7.12 -10.54
CA ALA A 652 -20.73 5.74 -10.36
C ALA A 652 -21.05 5.34 -8.91
N ASP A 653 -20.49 6.03 -7.90
CA ASP A 653 -20.58 5.65 -6.48
C ASP A 653 -21.26 6.69 -5.57
N ASP A 654 -21.50 7.91 -6.08
CA ASP A 654 -22.22 8.97 -5.36
C ASP A 654 -23.57 8.48 -4.79
N ALA A 655 -23.76 8.69 -3.48
CA ALA A 655 -24.95 8.32 -2.72
C ALA A 655 -26.10 9.34 -2.87
N LEU A 656 -25.82 10.56 -3.33
CA LEU A 656 -26.79 11.65 -3.47
C LEU A 656 -27.75 11.43 -4.65
N PHE A 657 -27.32 10.66 -5.66
CA PHE A 657 -28.08 10.41 -6.89
C PHE A 657 -28.76 9.04 -6.89
N ALA A 658 -30.09 9.01 -6.96
CA ALA A 658 -30.89 7.80 -7.00
C ALA A 658 -30.46 6.82 -8.10
N ARG A 659 -30.63 5.52 -7.86
CA ARG A 659 -30.42 4.51 -8.88
C ARG A 659 -31.60 4.54 -9.86
N LEU A 660 -31.31 4.58 -11.16
CA LEU A 660 -32.27 4.57 -12.25
C LEU A 660 -31.89 3.49 -13.27
N SER A 661 -32.88 3.01 -14.01
CA SER A 661 -32.72 2.12 -15.15
C SER A 661 -33.80 2.42 -16.18
N LEU A 662 -33.55 2.07 -17.45
CA LEU A 662 -34.62 2.01 -18.44
C LEU A 662 -35.21 0.60 -18.48
N ASP A 663 -36.49 0.47 -18.83
CA ASP A 663 -37.08 -0.79 -19.26
C ASP A 663 -36.97 -0.99 -20.78
N GLU A 664 -37.67 -1.98 -21.32
CA GLU A 664 -37.56 -2.33 -22.75
C GLU A 664 -38.23 -1.31 -23.68
N ASP A 665 -39.12 -0.46 -23.15
CA ASP A 665 -39.79 0.64 -23.84
C ASP A 665 -39.05 1.98 -23.68
N GLY A 666 -37.88 1.98 -23.04
CA GLY A 666 -37.08 3.20 -22.78
C GLY A 666 -37.62 4.07 -21.64
N ILE A 667 -38.57 3.58 -20.84
CA ILE A 667 -39.18 4.34 -19.75
C ILE A 667 -38.24 4.33 -18.54
N ILE A 668 -38.00 5.51 -17.96
CA ILE A 668 -37.17 5.68 -16.76
C ILE A 668 -37.89 5.03 -15.58
N ARG A 669 -37.28 4.00 -15.00
CA ARG A 669 -37.75 3.32 -13.78
C ARG A 669 -36.83 3.60 -12.61
N ALA A 670 -37.39 3.48 -11.40
CA ALA A 670 -36.61 3.30 -10.19
C ALA A 670 -35.65 2.12 -10.39
N GLY A 671 -34.35 2.41 -10.38
CA GLY A 671 -33.34 1.38 -10.57
C GLY A 671 -33.34 0.45 -9.36
N ALA A 672 -33.36 -0.86 -9.60
CA ALA A 672 -33.33 -1.84 -8.53
C ALA A 672 -32.14 -1.57 -7.57
N PRO A 673 -32.27 -1.84 -6.26
CA PRO A 673 -31.14 -1.79 -5.34
C PRO A 673 -29.99 -2.64 -5.89
N PRO A 674 -28.72 -2.27 -5.62
CA PRO A 674 -27.57 -2.91 -6.25
C PRO A 674 -27.66 -4.42 -6.07
N ARG A 675 -27.57 -5.18 -7.17
CA ARG A 675 -27.37 -6.63 -7.07
C ARG A 675 -26.10 -6.82 -6.25
N VAL A 676 -26.25 -7.33 -5.04
CA VAL A 676 -25.14 -7.67 -4.15
C VAL A 676 -24.28 -8.68 -4.90
N ARG A 677 -23.16 -8.22 -5.45
CA ARG A 677 -22.17 -9.09 -6.07
C ARG A 677 -21.74 -10.10 -5.01
N VAL A 678 -21.76 -11.37 -5.38
CA VAL A 678 -21.21 -12.43 -4.55
C VAL A 678 -19.68 -12.38 -4.60
N SER A 679 -19.14 -11.95 -5.75
CA SER A 679 -17.71 -11.85 -6.02
C SER A 679 -17.07 -10.58 -5.47
N SER A 680 -15.93 -10.75 -4.78
CA SER A 680 -14.94 -9.69 -4.52
C SER A 680 -13.98 -9.58 -5.70
N SER A 681 -13.76 -8.37 -6.19
CA SER A 681 -12.81 -8.11 -7.28
C SER A 681 -11.35 -8.39 -6.88
N LEU A 682 -11.00 -8.22 -5.60
CA LEU A 682 -9.66 -8.51 -5.09
C LEU A 682 -9.42 -10.01 -5.03
N ARG A 683 -10.29 -10.77 -4.34
CA ARG A 683 -10.21 -12.23 -4.23
C ARG A 683 -10.21 -12.93 -5.59
N LYS A 684 -11.02 -12.42 -6.53
CA LYS A 684 -11.03 -12.89 -7.91
C LYS A 684 -9.72 -12.61 -8.66
N ALA A 685 -9.04 -11.50 -8.36
CA ALA A 685 -7.73 -11.19 -8.94
C ALA A 685 -6.61 -12.07 -8.35
N GLU A 686 -6.62 -12.31 -7.03
CA GLU A 686 -5.72 -13.24 -6.34
C GLU A 686 -5.81 -14.65 -6.93
N SER A 687 -7.03 -15.20 -7.04
CA SER A 687 -7.25 -16.54 -7.60
C SER A 687 -6.99 -16.63 -9.11
N VAL A 688 -7.10 -15.52 -9.86
CA VAL A 688 -6.57 -15.44 -11.23
C VAL A 688 -5.05 -15.47 -11.22
N GLY A 689 -4.38 -14.77 -10.30
CA GLY A 689 -2.93 -14.83 -10.10
C GLY A 689 -2.45 -16.25 -9.82
N GLU A 690 -3.15 -16.98 -8.95
CA GLU A 690 -2.83 -18.38 -8.65
C GLU A 690 -3.02 -19.29 -9.88
N LEU A 691 -4.11 -19.15 -10.64
CA LEU A 691 -4.30 -19.91 -11.89
C LEU A 691 -3.19 -19.63 -12.91
N LEU A 692 -2.72 -18.38 -13.01
CA LEU A 692 -1.60 -18.01 -13.87
C LEU A 692 -0.30 -18.66 -13.39
N THR A 693 0.01 -18.59 -12.09
CA THR A 693 1.19 -19.24 -11.49
C THR A 693 1.17 -20.76 -11.66
N ARG A 694 0.01 -21.41 -11.41
CA ARG A 694 -0.20 -22.86 -11.63
C ARG A 694 0.06 -23.28 -13.09
N ALA A 695 -0.13 -22.36 -14.05
CA ALA A 695 0.10 -22.58 -15.48
C ALA A 695 1.45 -22.02 -16.00
N GLY A 696 2.31 -21.46 -15.13
CA GLY A 696 3.63 -20.93 -15.52
C GLY A 696 3.60 -19.53 -16.17
N HIS A 697 2.53 -18.75 -15.97
CA HIS A 697 2.38 -17.38 -16.48
C HIS A 697 2.52 -16.34 -15.37
N THR A 698 3.26 -15.26 -15.64
CA THR A 698 3.45 -14.12 -14.72
C THR A 698 2.38 -13.04 -14.81
N ALA A 699 1.64 -12.99 -15.91
CA ALA A 699 0.59 -12.00 -16.17
C ALA A 699 -0.58 -12.62 -16.95
N ARG A 700 -1.78 -12.02 -16.83
CA ARG A 700 -2.97 -12.47 -17.56
C ARG A 700 -2.75 -12.28 -19.07
N PRO A 701 -2.85 -13.34 -19.90
CA PRO A 701 -2.69 -13.21 -21.34
C PRO A 701 -3.65 -12.18 -21.95
N PRO A 702 -3.22 -11.44 -22.99
CA PRO A 702 -4.02 -10.38 -23.56
C PRO A 702 -5.35 -10.93 -24.10
N HIS A 703 -6.40 -10.10 -24.01
CA HIS A 703 -7.76 -10.43 -24.44
C HIS A 703 -8.41 -11.67 -23.78
N HIS A 704 -7.87 -12.14 -22.65
CA HIS A 704 -8.52 -13.15 -21.80
C HIS A 704 -9.32 -12.49 -20.67
N GLN A 705 -10.46 -13.08 -20.32
CA GLN A 705 -11.36 -12.60 -19.28
C GLN A 705 -11.66 -13.72 -18.27
N ALA A 706 -11.78 -13.36 -16.99
CA ALA A 706 -11.99 -14.31 -15.90
C ALA A 706 -13.49 -14.48 -15.60
N HIS A 707 -14.01 -15.68 -15.84
CA HIS A 707 -15.41 -16.06 -15.64
C HIS A 707 -15.57 -17.02 -14.48
N HIS A 708 -16.70 -16.93 -13.79
CA HIS A 708 -17.07 -17.90 -12.76
C HIS A 708 -17.81 -19.08 -13.38
N VAL A 709 -17.39 -20.30 -13.06
CA VAL A 709 -17.90 -21.55 -13.63
C VAL A 709 -19.29 -21.87 -13.09
N ILE A 710 -19.52 -21.66 -11.79
CA ILE A 710 -20.84 -21.41 -11.22
C ILE A 710 -21.08 -19.89 -11.25
N PRO A 711 -22.00 -19.37 -12.09
CA PRO A 711 -22.19 -17.92 -12.23
C PRO A 711 -22.73 -17.23 -10.96
N ASP A 712 -22.30 -16.00 -10.71
CA ASP A 712 -22.78 -15.12 -9.61
C ASP A 712 -24.31 -15.18 -9.43
N GLU A 713 -25.07 -15.08 -10.52
CA GLU A 713 -26.54 -15.12 -10.49
C GLU A 713 -27.11 -16.44 -9.95
N VAL A 714 -26.43 -17.58 -10.15
CA VAL A 714 -26.83 -18.88 -9.57
C VAL A 714 -26.51 -18.87 -8.07
N VAL A 715 -25.31 -18.46 -7.68
CA VAL A 715 -24.88 -18.42 -6.26
C VAL A 715 -25.72 -17.45 -5.44
N ARG A 716 -26.10 -16.32 -6.04
CA ARG A 716 -26.91 -15.25 -5.44
C ARG A 716 -28.37 -15.63 -5.23
N THR A 717 -28.92 -16.55 -6.03
CA THR A 717 -30.37 -16.83 -6.06
C THR A 717 -30.79 -18.27 -5.77
N HIS A 718 -29.93 -19.27 -5.99
CA HIS A 718 -30.28 -20.67 -5.72
C HIS A 718 -30.01 -21.03 -4.24
N PRO A 719 -31.00 -21.57 -3.49
CA PRO A 719 -30.86 -21.82 -2.05
C PRO A 719 -29.65 -22.68 -1.66
N LEU A 720 -29.29 -23.69 -2.47
CA LEU A 720 -28.17 -24.61 -2.19
C LEU A 720 -26.82 -23.88 -2.13
N PHE A 721 -26.51 -23.05 -3.14
CA PHE A 721 -25.25 -22.30 -3.18
C PHE A 721 -25.23 -21.15 -2.17
N ARG A 722 -26.40 -20.56 -1.89
CA ARG A 722 -26.54 -19.62 -0.77
C ARG A 722 -26.15 -20.27 0.56
N LEU A 723 -26.72 -21.43 0.88
CA LEU A 723 -26.41 -22.15 2.12
C LEU A 723 -24.93 -22.56 2.19
N ALA A 724 -24.36 -23.09 1.10
CA ALA A 724 -22.96 -23.48 1.06
C ALA A 724 -22.01 -22.29 1.32
N ARG A 725 -22.28 -21.14 0.71
CA ARG A 725 -21.52 -19.90 0.98
C ARG A 725 -21.77 -19.37 2.40
N GLU A 726 -23.00 -19.41 2.89
CA GLU A 726 -23.39 -18.97 4.23
C GLU A 726 -22.78 -19.86 5.35
N ARG A 727 -22.37 -21.10 5.03
CA ARG A 727 -21.58 -21.99 5.91
C ARG A 727 -20.08 -22.04 5.61
N GLY A 728 -19.58 -21.27 4.63
CA GLY A 728 -18.16 -21.31 4.22
C GLY A 728 -17.73 -22.56 3.43
N VAL A 729 -18.67 -23.44 3.09
CA VAL A 729 -18.47 -24.67 2.29
C VAL A 729 -18.27 -24.38 0.79
N PHE A 730 -18.63 -23.17 0.34
CA PHE A 730 -18.37 -22.72 -1.03
C PHE A 730 -17.84 -21.28 -1.06
N ASP A 731 -16.59 -21.14 -1.49
CA ASP A 731 -16.06 -19.86 -1.94
C ASP A 731 -16.39 -19.64 -3.43
N HIS A 732 -16.99 -18.50 -3.74
CA HIS A 732 -17.36 -18.14 -5.10
C HIS A 732 -16.16 -17.69 -5.94
N ASP A 733 -15.13 -17.08 -5.34
CA ASP A 733 -13.98 -16.54 -6.05
C ASP A 733 -12.77 -17.49 -6.07
N ALA A 734 -12.90 -18.69 -5.50
CA ALA A 734 -11.84 -19.70 -5.48
C ALA A 734 -11.31 -20.03 -6.90
N PRO A 735 -10.01 -20.37 -7.05
CA PRO A 735 -9.41 -20.76 -8.34
C PRO A 735 -10.20 -21.87 -9.05
N GLU A 736 -10.73 -22.82 -8.28
CA GLU A 736 -11.49 -23.98 -8.76
C GLU A 736 -12.85 -23.59 -9.37
N ASN A 737 -13.36 -22.38 -9.09
CA ASN A 737 -14.55 -21.82 -9.70
C ASN A 737 -14.24 -20.77 -10.79
N ILE A 738 -12.98 -20.55 -11.18
CA ILE A 738 -12.59 -19.53 -12.17
C ILE A 738 -12.06 -20.17 -13.46
N ALA A 739 -12.55 -19.66 -14.60
CA ALA A 739 -12.07 -19.99 -15.93
C ALA A 739 -11.55 -18.73 -16.64
N LEU A 740 -10.34 -18.80 -17.22
CA LEU A 740 -9.81 -17.74 -18.10
C LEU A 740 -10.20 -18.04 -19.55
N LEU A 741 -11.17 -17.29 -20.08
CA LEU A 741 -11.68 -17.48 -21.43
C LEU A 741 -11.06 -16.46 -22.38
N ALA A 742 -10.48 -16.93 -23.48
CA ALA A 742 -10.07 -16.07 -24.58
C ALA A 742 -11.31 -15.44 -25.25
N ARG A 743 -11.23 -14.17 -25.66
CA ARG A 743 -12.31 -13.55 -26.46
C ARG A 743 -12.55 -14.29 -27.78
N SER A 744 -13.78 -14.21 -28.29
CA SER A 744 -14.16 -14.70 -29.62
C SER A 744 -13.46 -13.90 -30.73
N GLU A 745 -13.55 -12.58 -30.63
CA GLU A 745 -13.05 -11.59 -31.57
C GLU A 745 -12.61 -10.35 -30.79
N VAL A 746 -11.53 -9.74 -31.26
CA VAL A 746 -11.01 -8.45 -30.80
C VAL A 746 -11.05 -7.49 -31.98
N ARG A 747 -11.59 -6.29 -31.73
CA ARG A 747 -11.65 -5.18 -32.70
C ARG A 747 -10.88 -4.02 -32.11
N GLU A 748 -9.62 -3.89 -32.51
CA GLU A 748 -8.77 -2.76 -32.14
C GLU A 748 -8.90 -1.65 -33.20
N PRO A 749 -9.00 -0.37 -32.81
CA PRO A 749 -9.08 0.74 -33.76
C PRO A 749 -7.88 0.73 -34.73
N GLY A 750 -8.16 0.74 -36.04
CA GLY A 750 -7.14 0.71 -37.09
C GLY A 750 -6.54 -0.67 -37.38
N ARG A 751 -7.01 -1.75 -36.73
CA ARG A 751 -6.60 -3.14 -37.01
C ARG A 751 -7.77 -3.96 -37.53
N ALA A 752 -7.47 -4.99 -38.33
CA ALA A 752 -8.46 -5.97 -38.73
C ALA A 752 -8.95 -6.77 -37.50
N PRO A 753 -10.23 -7.18 -37.42
CA PRO A 753 -10.72 -8.03 -36.35
C PRO A 753 -9.93 -9.35 -36.30
N PHE A 754 -9.44 -9.73 -35.13
CA PHE A 754 -8.66 -10.96 -34.96
C PHE A 754 -9.18 -11.83 -33.80
N VAL A 755 -8.76 -13.09 -33.82
CA VAL A 755 -9.13 -14.11 -32.84
C VAL A 755 -7.89 -14.39 -31.97
N PRO A 756 -7.87 -13.99 -30.69
CA PRO A 756 -6.72 -14.21 -29.80
C PRO A 756 -6.34 -15.69 -29.70
N GLU A 757 -5.07 -16.04 -29.53
CA GLU A 757 -4.67 -17.43 -29.33
C GLU A 757 -5.27 -18.01 -28.03
N LYS A 758 -5.46 -19.34 -27.97
CA LYS A 758 -5.79 -20.04 -26.73
C LYS A 758 -4.50 -20.49 -26.06
N ILE A 759 -4.37 -20.25 -24.77
CA ILE A 759 -3.15 -20.51 -24.02
C ILE A 759 -3.25 -21.89 -23.35
N PRO A 760 -2.25 -22.79 -23.54
CA PRO A 760 -2.20 -24.09 -22.88
C PRO A 760 -2.38 -23.98 -21.37
N GLY A 761 -3.09 -24.94 -20.77
CA GLY A 761 -3.40 -24.96 -19.34
C GLY A 761 -4.37 -23.87 -18.82
N LEU A 762 -4.60 -22.78 -19.56
CA LEU A 762 -5.47 -21.67 -19.14
C LEU A 762 -6.80 -21.60 -19.91
N SER A 763 -6.74 -21.55 -21.24
CA SER A 763 -7.92 -21.38 -22.12
C SER A 763 -8.01 -22.41 -23.25
N GLU A 764 -7.00 -23.27 -23.39
CA GLU A 764 -7.06 -24.50 -24.16
C GLU A 764 -8.24 -25.38 -23.74
N GLY A 765 -8.94 -25.98 -24.71
CA GLY A 765 -10.14 -26.80 -24.45
C GLY A 765 -11.38 -26.04 -23.95
N LEU A 766 -11.28 -24.75 -23.61
CA LEU A 766 -12.41 -23.93 -23.14
C LEU A 766 -13.09 -23.15 -24.28
N PRO A 767 -14.37 -22.77 -24.16
CA PRO A 767 -15.06 -21.94 -25.16
C PRO A 767 -14.50 -20.50 -25.19
N ARG A 768 -14.77 -19.79 -26.29
CA ARG A 768 -14.42 -18.37 -26.40
C ARG A 768 -15.55 -17.47 -25.89
N HIS A 769 -15.19 -16.39 -25.21
CA HIS A 769 -16.14 -15.47 -24.58
C HIS A 769 -16.55 -14.31 -25.50
N GLN A 770 -17.86 -14.02 -25.54
CA GLN A 770 -18.45 -12.79 -26.08
C GLN A 770 -19.76 -12.50 -25.34
N GLY A 771 -19.85 -11.34 -24.67
CA GLY A 771 -21.11 -10.85 -24.11
C GLY A 771 -21.75 -11.73 -23.00
N PRO A 772 -23.04 -11.50 -22.69
CA PRO A 772 -23.70 -12.10 -21.53
C PRO A 772 -24.08 -13.57 -21.74
N HIS A 773 -23.48 -14.47 -20.95
CA HIS A 773 -23.68 -15.93 -21.02
C HIS A 773 -24.99 -16.44 -20.36
N GLY A 774 -26.14 -15.83 -20.71
CA GLY A 774 -27.44 -16.14 -20.11
C GLY A 774 -27.92 -17.60 -20.31
N ASP A 775 -27.61 -18.20 -21.46
CA ASP A 775 -27.91 -19.61 -21.76
C ASP A 775 -27.13 -20.58 -20.86
N TYR A 776 -25.84 -20.31 -20.63
CA TYR A 776 -25.01 -21.07 -19.71
C TYR A 776 -25.55 -20.95 -18.28
N THR A 777 -25.89 -19.74 -17.83
CA THR A 777 -26.52 -19.52 -16.51
C THR A 777 -27.83 -20.29 -16.34
N ARG A 778 -28.70 -20.38 -17.37
CA ARG A 778 -29.92 -21.20 -17.34
C ARG A 778 -29.64 -22.70 -17.25
N MET A 779 -28.58 -23.17 -17.91
CA MET A 779 -28.19 -24.58 -17.88
C MET A 779 -27.54 -24.97 -16.56
N ILE A 780 -26.61 -24.16 -16.03
CA ILE A 780 -26.03 -24.41 -14.70
C ILE A 780 -27.13 -24.38 -13.64
N ARG A 781 -28.08 -23.43 -13.70
CA ARG A 781 -29.24 -23.42 -12.79
C ARG A 781 -29.96 -24.78 -12.77
N ARG A 782 -30.33 -25.35 -13.93
CA ARG A 782 -30.99 -26.66 -14.01
C ARG A 782 -30.19 -27.78 -13.34
N LEU A 783 -28.86 -27.82 -13.51
CA LEU A 783 -28.01 -28.81 -12.82
C LEU A 783 -28.09 -28.67 -11.28
N VAL A 784 -28.24 -27.45 -10.75
CA VAL A 784 -28.43 -27.23 -9.31
C VAL A 784 -29.87 -27.54 -8.87
N ASP A 785 -30.87 -27.19 -9.69
CA ASP A 785 -32.28 -27.50 -9.43
C ASP A 785 -32.47 -29.03 -9.32
N GLU A 786 -31.94 -29.80 -10.29
CA GLU A 786 -31.91 -31.27 -10.32
C GLU A 786 -31.19 -31.88 -9.09
N ALA A 787 -30.12 -31.23 -8.60
CA ALA A 787 -29.44 -31.63 -7.37
C ALA A 787 -30.27 -31.35 -6.11
N GLY A 788 -31.03 -30.24 -6.09
CA GLY A 788 -32.00 -29.92 -5.04
C GLY A 788 -33.16 -30.92 -4.98
N GLU A 789 -33.72 -31.28 -6.14
CA GLU A 789 -34.73 -32.35 -6.27
C GLU A 789 -34.17 -33.70 -5.79
N SER A 790 -32.92 -34.03 -6.11
CA SER A 790 -32.26 -35.25 -5.66
C SER A 790 -32.07 -35.32 -4.13
N LEU A 791 -31.81 -34.19 -3.46
CA LEU A 791 -31.83 -34.12 -1.99
C LEU A 791 -33.24 -34.35 -1.44
N HIS A 792 -34.24 -33.67 -2.01
CA HIS A 792 -35.63 -33.76 -1.57
C HIS A 792 -36.20 -35.18 -1.72
N ALA A 793 -35.94 -35.84 -2.86
CA ALA A 793 -36.32 -37.23 -3.12
C ALA A 793 -35.68 -38.25 -2.16
N ARG A 794 -34.58 -37.88 -1.49
CA ARG A 794 -33.94 -38.67 -0.43
C ARG A 794 -34.45 -38.34 0.98
N GLY A 795 -35.48 -37.50 1.10
CA GLY A 795 -36.02 -37.02 2.38
C GLY A 795 -35.13 -36.00 3.08
N LEU A 796 -34.07 -35.51 2.44
CA LEU A 796 -33.15 -34.54 3.02
C LEU A 796 -33.67 -33.13 2.79
N ARG A 797 -34.03 -32.42 3.86
CA ARG A 797 -34.21 -30.97 3.81
C ARG A 797 -32.86 -30.30 3.65
N LEU A 798 -32.77 -29.29 2.78
CA LEU A 798 -31.53 -28.58 2.49
C LEU A 798 -30.85 -27.99 3.75
N ASP A 799 -31.64 -27.47 4.69
CA ASP A 799 -31.13 -26.92 5.96
C ASP A 799 -30.62 -27.98 6.94
N ALA A 800 -31.04 -29.24 6.78
CA ALA A 800 -30.62 -30.39 7.58
C ALA A 800 -29.49 -31.23 6.93
N VAL A 801 -28.96 -30.80 5.77
CA VAL A 801 -27.78 -31.43 5.16
C VAL A 801 -26.54 -31.09 6.00
N SER A 802 -25.66 -32.06 6.26
CA SER A 802 -24.38 -31.83 6.94
C SER A 802 -23.34 -31.24 5.98
N ASP A 803 -22.35 -30.54 6.50
CA ASP A 803 -21.44 -29.74 5.67
C ASP A 803 -20.58 -30.62 4.75
N GLU A 804 -20.20 -31.82 5.17
CA GLU A 804 -19.48 -32.78 4.32
C GLU A 804 -20.38 -33.37 3.22
N VAL A 805 -21.71 -33.37 3.38
CA VAL A 805 -22.66 -33.78 2.32
C VAL A 805 -22.92 -32.61 1.36
N LEU A 806 -22.89 -31.37 1.87
CA LEU A 806 -23.01 -30.16 1.07
C LEU A 806 -21.77 -29.92 0.21
N GLU A 807 -20.57 -30.06 0.78
CA GLU A 807 -19.26 -29.97 0.14
C GLU A 807 -19.16 -30.91 -1.07
N ARG A 808 -19.31 -32.22 -0.86
CA ARG A 808 -19.28 -33.22 -1.95
C ARG A 808 -20.35 -33.01 -3.03
N LEU A 809 -21.44 -32.29 -2.72
CA LEU A 809 -22.48 -31.94 -3.69
C LEU A 809 -22.08 -30.69 -4.50
N ILE A 810 -21.48 -29.70 -3.84
CA ILE A 810 -20.87 -28.50 -4.46
C ILE A 810 -19.71 -28.90 -5.38
N ASP A 811 -18.81 -29.79 -4.95
CA ASP A 811 -17.70 -30.32 -5.75
C ASP A 811 -18.20 -30.99 -7.03
N LYS A 812 -19.24 -31.83 -6.88
CA LYS A 812 -19.89 -32.51 -8.00
C LYS A 812 -20.52 -31.51 -8.96
N LEU A 813 -21.23 -30.50 -8.45
CA LEU A 813 -21.87 -29.46 -9.27
C LEU A 813 -20.84 -28.60 -10.01
N THR A 814 -19.74 -28.21 -9.35
CA THR A 814 -18.63 -27.45 -9.94
C THR A 814 -17.91 -28.28 -11.00
N SER A 815 -17.68 -29.57 -10.74
CA SER A 815 -17.12 -30.53 -11.71
C SER A 815 -18.03 -30.72 -12.93
N SER A 816 -19.35 -30.83 -12.72
CA SER A 816 -20.33 -30.88 -13.81
C SER A 816 -20.35 -29.57 -14.60
N ALA A 817 -20.34 -28.41 -13.95
CA ALA A 817 -20.31 -27.11 -14.61
C ALA A 817 -19.03 -26.88 -15.44
N TRP A 818 -17.88 -27.37 -14.97
CA TRP A 818 -16.63 -27.43 -15.73
C TRP A 818 -16.72 -28.33 -16.96
N GLN A 819 -17.25 -29.55 -16.82
CA GLN A 819 -17.42 -30.46 -17.96
C GLN A 819 -18.37 -29.86 -18.99
N THR A 820 -19.48 -29.30 -18.52
CA THR A 820 -20.48 -28.59 -19.32
C THR A 820 -19.91 -27.35 -20.02
N LEU A 821 -18.98 -26.63 -19.40
CA LEU A 821 -18.24 -25.52 -20.03
C LEU A 821 -17.30 -26.03 -21.13
N LYS A 822 -16.54 -27.10 -20.88
CA LYS A 822 -15.64 -27.73 -21.86
C LYS A 822 -16.38 -28.28 -23.07
N THR A 823 -17.60 -28.77 -22.90
CA THR A 823 -18.47 -29.24 -24.00
C THR A 823 -19.37 -28.14 -24.58
N TRP A 824 -19.16 -26.87 -24.26
CA TRP A 824 -19.98 -25.76 -24.76
C TRP A 824 -19.57 -25.37 -26.19
N ASP A 825 -20.00 -26.19 -27.15
CA ASP A 825 -19.73 -26.03 -28.60
C ASP A 825 -20.54 -24.90 -29.26
N ARG A 826 -21.58 -24.40 -28.58
CA ARG A 826 -22.12 -23.08 -28.94
C ARG A 826 -21.03 -22.04 -28.65
N PRO A 827 -20.73 -21.11 -29.58
CA PRO A 827 -20.10 -19.86 -29.17
C PRO A 827 -20.92 -19.25 -28.02
N VAL A 828 -20.29 -18.55 -27.09
CA VAL A 828 -21.04 -17.62 -26.22
C VAL A 828 -21.49 -16.51 -27.17
N LEU A 829 -22.74 -16.59 -27.64
CA LEU A 829 -23.07 -16.24 -29.03
C LEU A 829 -23.19 -14.74 -29.30
N LYS A 830 -22.90 -14.42 -30.58
CA LYS A 830 -23.15 -13.16 -31.33
C LYS A 830 -24.01 -12.11 -30.64
#